data_AF-A0A7C5DJQ0-F1
#
_entry.id   AF-A0A7C5DJQ0-F1
#
_cell.length_a   1.000
_cell.length_b   1.000
_cell.length_c   1.000
_cell.angle_alpha   90.00
_cell.angle_beta   90.00
_cell.angle_gamma   90.00
#
_symmetry.space_group_name_H-M   'P 1'
#
loop_
_entity.id
_entity.type
_entity.pdbx_description
1 polymer ?
#
loop_
_entity_poly.entity_id
_entity_poly.type
_entity_poly.pdbx_seq_one_letter_code
_entity_poly.pdbx_strand_id
1 'polypeptide(L)'
;MKKVCLFLLFVLFTAQLISLVTIDYTMYLSEHTVIDDDVLITATGAITNHRDHSPTLTITGNIINNGSIYNWNTRSLTVRLQGDITNNGSWSNNYTHLDGTTDQNISCGGTGAFSGSHFYNNNTGNVIATGDLNFTNCNADFQDLGNLDLSGGFDIYADDSILYDFNITGGNGSTINMVNGDYAYDLEASDIILDGEVILWGADCNFTGSLINNGTITNYISGSAVLGIEGDFVNNGDIFNWNCRYITLNLEGDVTNNGTWTHHYTNFTGTTDQTIICGAGSSFAGLYCDNTNTGSIIAGSDITFVGCDVDFQDIGILDLSGGFVLYADDSILYDLNVIGGNGATINMSNGRYAYDLEASDIILDGEVILWGADFSFTGLLTNNGIMKNYISGSAVLGIEGDFVNNGDIFNWNSRYITLNLEGDVTNNGTWTHHYTNFAGTSDQTIVCGSGSSFAGLNCTNTNTGSLIAGSDISFVDCNVDFNNIGVLDISAGYNLNVSDGYLYNIYILGGNGTELNMSDGAYFYYSSAEDIILSGITEMYGTCDFPGYVINTGTITNFISASNVLNVAGDFTNNGIITDWNGRQTTLNISGDITNNGTWENYYTYLTGTDQHITNTPGNPFTGEKFYGNPTRGNIYLDSDVDFIDVDFDLNSNNLILQDGNTLFMDTSKLFDGSVVTAGDNTRSILNMINDSRLYTLSVEDTELQGICNLQDNNVTFENSVVVTGTLANHTSYYITAYVNGSLVNNGTITEFGNRTFDLYISGDIENNGIWTNEDTFLDGSTVQHISCSGASVFNGYTFQNNNANNIIADSDLYFNTRFDFLDNGSLDLSGGYTLYTDGAYYYRNIDIIGGNNAEIHSEGDSYLRDASISNIVLSGTISQYGTITYTGDTTINGSFRNHASTHPTVNMANVINNGTIENVNTRYMNLFISGDVVNNGSWNNYYNKFDGTIDQTITLENSSVISGNTTFISDITGSNYQWYFDSAILDSPDFTGETTQNLNWSQDISEPFAGTYNCIVDGTPSRNIIVTSPSLEAPAGITITVTSSDIELDWDDVTGATSYTVYSDSDPYGSFTISEWTGAVSEWSEAIPGDTKYYRVTASN
;
A
#
# COMPACT_ATOMS: atom_id res chain seq x y z
N MET A 1 -18.59 -46.59 121.41
CA MET A 1 -18.34 -47.14 122.76
C MET A 1 -16.86 -46.96 123.09
N LYS A 2 -16.52 -46.13 124.10
CA LYS A 2 -15.20 -45.81 124.70
C LYS A 2 -14.18 -44.91 123.95
N LYS A 3 -13.93 -43.75 124.62
CA LYS A 3 -12.68 -42.98 124.86
C LYS A 3 -12.40 -41.74 123.98
N VAL A 4 -12.53 -40.51 124.54
CA VAL A 4 -11.50 -39.64 125.23
C VAL A 4 -10.79 -38.76 124.17
N CYS A 5 -10.58 -37.44 124.23
CA CYS A 5 -10.57 -36.34 125.24
C CYS A 5 -10.86 -35.03 124.44
N LEU A 6 -11.74 -34.11 124.85
CA LEU A 6 -11.57 -33.03 125.84
C LEU A 6 -10.38 -32.07 125.58
N PHE A 7 -10.66 -30.84 125.16
CA PHE A 7 -10.37 -29.64 125.96
C PHE A 7 -11.32 -28.47 125.62
N LEU A 8 -11.91 -27.92 126.69
CA LEU A 8 -12.78 -26.74 126.75
C LEU A 8 -11.98 -25.43 126.57
N LEU A 9 -12.64 -24.38 126.08
CA LEU A 9 -12.81 -23.18 126.91
C LEU A 9 -14.11 -22.42 126.58
N PHE A 10 -14.89 -22.17 127.62
CA PHE A 10 -16.07 -21.29 127.66
C PHE A 10 -15.63 -19.92 128.20
N VAL A 11 -16.13 -18.82 127.63
CA VAL A 11 -16.25 -17.52 128.33
C VAL A 11 -17.65 -16.95 128.07
N LEU A 12 -18.23 -16.34 129.11
CA LEU A 12 -19.63 -15.89 129.22
C LEU A 12 -19.67 -14.36 129.53
N PHE A 13 -20.73 -13.69 129.04
CA PHE A 13 -21.30 -12.35 129.38
C PHE A 13 -20.71 -11.05 128.78
N THR A 14 -21.45 -10.36 127.90
CA THR A 14 -22.38 -9.22 128.16
C THR A 14 -22.72 -8.47 126.85
N ALA A 15 -23.83 -7.74 126.84
CA ALA A 15 -24.39 -7.06 125.67
C ALA A 15 -23.45 -6.03 125.02
N GLN A 16 -22.92 -6.37 123.85
CA GLN A 16 -22.66 -5.51 122.71
C GLN A 16 -22.42 -6.43 121.50
N LEU A 17 -22.83 -6.00 120.31
CA LEU A 17 -22.67 -6.70 119.03
C LEU A 17 -21.29 -7.37 118.93
N ILE A 18 -21.25 -8.70 118.86
CA ILE A 18 -20.11 -9.41 118.29
C ILE A 18 -20.69 -10.57 117.47
N SER A 19 -21.04 -10.24 116.23
CA SER A 19 -21.45 -11.16 115.16
C SER A 19 -20.19 -11.71 114.49
N LEU A 20 -19.43 -12.58 115.19
CA LEU A 20 -18.21 -13.16 114.64
C LEU A 20 -17.78 -14.45 115.38
N VAL A 21 -17.70 -15.56 114.66
CA VAL A 21 -17.16 -16.85 115.10
C VAL A 21 -15.69 -16.94 114.68
N THR A 22 -14.77 -16.89 115.64
CA THR A 22 -13.33 -17.00 115.38
C THR A 22 -12.81 -18.44 115.57
N ILE A 23 -12.10 -18.97 114.59
CA ILE A 23 -11.50 -20.31 114.61
C ILE A 23 -9.98 -20.17 114.65
N ASP A 24 -9.39 -20.45 115.82
CA ASP A 24 -7.95 -20.31 116.08
C ASP A 24 -7.14 -21.62 116.03
N TYR A 25 -7.85 -22.76 115.99
CA TYR A 25 -7.28 -24.12 115.96
C TYR A 25 -8.04 -25.01 114.97
N THR A 26 -7.53 -26.22 114.71
CA THR A 26 -8.20 -27.18 113.82
C THR A 26 -9.53 -27.67 114.39
N MET A 27 -10.62 -27.37 113.68
CA MET A 27 -11.98 -27.85 113.91
C MET A 27 -12.23 -29.10 113.04
N TYR A 28 -12.48 -30.25 113.68
CA TYR A 28 -12.84 -31.50 113.01
C TYR A 28 -14.35 -31.69 113.00
N LEU A 29 -14.97 -31.63 111.82
CA LEU A 29 -16.41 -31.83 111.65
C LEU A 29 -16.74 -33.32 111.48
N SER A 30 -17.51 -33.90 112.40
CA SER A 30 -18.03 -35.28 112.30
C SER A 30 -19.49 -35.37 111.86
N GLU A 31 -20.20 -34.24 111.84
CA GLU A 31 -21.63 -34.14 111.53
C GLU A 31 -21.91 -32.82 110.77
N HIS A 32 -23.05 -32.75 110.09
CA HIS A 32 -23.45 -31.53 109.38
C HIS A 32 -23.58 -30.37 110.37
N THR A 33 -22.94 -29.25 110.06
CA THR A 33 -22.79 -28.10 110.97
C THR A 33 -23.29 -26.84 110.27
N VAL A 34 -24.07 -26.04 110.97
CA VAL A 34 -24.57 -24.75 110.48
C VAL A 34 -24.03 -23.64 111.40
N ILE A 35 -23.46 -22.59 110.83
CA ILE A 35 -23.02 -21.38 111.52
C ILE A 35 -23.83 -20.20 110.98
N ASP A 36 -24.76 -19.70 111.79
CA ASP A 36 -25.66 -18.61 111.42
C ASP A 36 -25.09 -17.21 111.72
N ASP A 37 -23.78 -17.02 111.56
CA ASP A 37 -23.05 -15.78 111.90
C ASP A 37 -21.79 -15.63 111.02
N ASP A 38 -21.12 -14.48 111.06
CA ASP A 38 -19.86 -14.26 110.34
C ASP A 38 -18.76 -15.15 110.91
N VAL A 39 -17.84 -15.63 110.07
CA VAL A 39 -16.76 -16.56 110.44
C VAL A 39 -15.40 -15.96 110.10
N LEU A 40 -14.50 -15.91 111.08
CA LEU A 40 -13.09 -15.57 110.89
C LEU A 40 -12.22 -16.79 111.22
N ILE A 41 -11.52 -17.34 110.23
CA ILE A 41 -10.47 -18.33 110.45
C ILE A 41 -9.15 -17.58 110.54
N THR A 42 -8.45 -17.68 111.68
CA THR A 42 -7.14 -17.02 111.83
C THR A 42 -6.04 -17.84 111.17
N ALA A 43 -4.83 -17.26 111.04
CA ALA A 43 -3.72 -17.91 110.34
C ALA A 43 -3.28 -19.28 110.93
N THR A 44 -3.62 -19.57 112.19
CA THR A 44 -3.39 -20.89 112.82
C THR A 44 -4.63 -21.78 112.86
N GLY A 45 -5.78 -21.24 112.48
CA GLY A 45 -7.06 -21.93 112.45
C GLY A 45 -7.21 -22.84 111.25
N ALA A 46 -7.97 -23.92 111.41
CA ALA A 46 -8.34 -24.76 110.28
C ALA A 46 -9.72 -25.38 110.44
N ILE A 47 -10.42 -25.65 109.34
CA ILE A 47 -11.64 -26.45 109.30
C ILE A 47 -11.37 -27.67 108.42
N THR A 48 -11.68 -28.85 108.94
CA THR A 48 -11.55 -30.10 108.19
C THR A 48 -12.58 -31.14 108.60
N ASN A 49 -12.78 -32.17 107.78
CA ASN A 49 -13.65 -33.30 108.09
C ASN A 49 -12.96 -34.31 109.04
N HIS A 50 -13.77 -35.01 109.83
CA HIS A 50 -13.32 -36.18 110.57
C HIS A 50 -13.00 -37.34 109.61
N ARG A 51 -12.06 -38.22 110.00
CA ARG A 51 -11.55 -39.36 109.23
C ARG A 51 -12.59 -40.28 108.57
N ASP A 52 -13.80 -40.33 109.13
CA ASP A 52 -14.84 -41.31 108.79
C ASP A 52 -16.14 -40.69 108.27
N HIS A 53 -16.23 -39.36 108.17
CA HIS A 53 -17.47 -38.65 107.86
C HIS A 53 -17.32 -37.71 106.67
N SER A 54 -18.42 -37.51 105.95
CA SER A 54 -18.55 -36.53 104.87
C SER A 54 -19.49 -35.39 105.26
N PRO A 55 -19.06 -34.49 106.17
CA PRO A 55 -19.92 -33.44 106.70
C PRO A 55 -20.16 -32.32 105.68
N THR A 56 -21.27 -31.61 105.89
CA THR A 56 -21.57 -30.33 105.25
C THR A 56 -21.43 -29.23 106.28
N LEU A 57 -20.66 -28.19 105.98
CA LEU A 57 -20.63 -26.94 106.73
C LEU A 57 -21.46 -25.91 105.98
N THR A 58 -22.51 -25.39 106.60
CA THR A 58 -23.28 -24.26 106.06
C THR A 58 -22.96 -23.01 106.87
N ILE A 59 -22.58 -21.92 106.22
CA ILE A 59 -22.37 -20.61 106.86
C ILE A 59 -23.33 -19.63 106.22
N THR A 60 -24.19 -19.01 107.02
CA THR A 60 -25.14 -18.01 106.50
C THR A 60 -24.62 -16.57 106.58
N GLY A 61 -23.62 -16.30 107.43
CA GLY A 61 -22.90 -15.03 107.47
C GLY A 61 -21.70 -14.99 106.52
N ASN A 62 -20.91 -13.92 106.60
CA ASN A 62 -19.70 -13.72 105.81
C ASN A 62 -18.54 -14.59 106.32
N ILE A 63 -17.62 -15.00 105.47
CA ILE A 63 -16.41 -15.73 105.88
C ILE A 63 -15.13 -15.02 105.45
N ILE A 64 -14.23 -14.82 106.42
CA ILE A 64 -12.85 -14.41 106.20
C ILE A 64 -11.93 -15.58 106.56
N ASN A 65 -11.33 -16.23 105.57
CA ASN A 65 -10.38 -17.32 105.77
C ASN A 65 -8.93 -16.82 105.70
N ASN A 66 -8.23 -16.70 106.83
CA ASN A 66 -6.77 -16.50 106.84
C ASN A 66 -5.99 -17.79 107.14
N GLY A 67 -6.68 -18.90 107.43
CA GLY A 67 -6.10 -20.17 107.87
C GLY A 67 -6.18 -21.25 106.80
N SER A 68 -6.79 -22.41 107.13
CA SER A 68 -6.95 -23.52 106.18
C SER A 68 -8.32 -24.18 106.26
N ILE A 69 -9.04 -24.23 105.15
CA ILE A 69 -10.20 -25.11 104.97
C ILE A 69 -9.75 -26.23 104.07
N TYR A 70 -9.77 -27.49 104.52
CA TYR A 70 -9.23 -28.58 103.70
C TYR A 70 -9.91 -29.92 103.95
N ASN A 71 -9.89 -30.78 102.95
CA ASN A 71 -10.32 -32.15 103.06
C ASN A 71 -9.17 -33.05 103.57
N TRP A 72 -9.31 -33.70 104.73
CA TRP A 72 -8.20 -34.46 105.34
C TRP A 72 -8.04 -35.88 104.77
N ASN A 73 -9.10 -36.47 104.23
CA ASN A 73 -9.11 -37.88 103.82
C ASN A 73 -10.05 -38.12 102.62
N THR A 74 -10.30 -39.38 102.25
CA THR A 74 -11.14 -39.73 101.09
C THR A 74 -12.64 -39.44 101.28
N ARG A 75 -13.09 -39.13 102.49
CA ARG A 75 -14.45 -38.63 102.74
C ARG A 75 -14.53 -37.16 102.39
N SER A 76 -15.65 -36.72 101.83
CA SER A 76 -15.85 -35.34 101.33
C SER A 76 -16.13 -34.30 102.43
N LEU A 77 -15.49 -33.13 102.39
CA LEU A 77 -15.99 -31.93 103.08
C LEU A 77 -16.74 -31.03 102.08
N THR A 78 -18.02 -30.78 102.34
CA THR A 78 -18.83 -29.81 101.58
C THR A 78 -18.99 -28.53 102.38
N VAL A 79 -18.74 -27.37 101.78
CA VAL A 79 -18.90 -26.04 102.38
C VAL A 79 -19.95 -25.28 101.56
N ARG A 80 -21.00 -24.77 102.20
CA ARG A 80 -22.13 -24.05 101.59
C ARG A 80 -22.21 -22.66 102.21
N LEU A 81 -22.16 -21.62 101.40
CA LEU A 81 -21.96 -20.23 101.85
C LEU A 81 -23.08 -19.32 101.34
N GLN A 82 -23.77 -18.63 102.24
CA GLN A 82 -24.82 -17.66 101.86
C GLN A 82 -24.39 -16.19 102.01
N GLY A 83 -23.31 -15.89 102.75
CA GLY A 83 -22.72 -14.55 102.84
C GLY A 83 -21.44 -14.38 101.99
N ASP A 84 -20.81 -13.21 102.12
CA ASP A 84 -19.61 -12.80 101.39
C ASP A 84 -18.37 -13.61 101.79
N ILE A 85 -17.38 -13.68 100.90
CA ILE A 85 -16.17 -14.50 101.04
C ILE A 85 -14.92 -13.66 100.83
N THR A 86 -14.01 -13.68 101.80
CA THR A 86 -12.63 -13.23 101.65
C THR A 86 -11.69 -14.39 101.98
N ASN A 87 -11.02 -14.93 100.97
CA ASN A 87 -10.11 -16.06 101.13
C ASN A 87 -8.64 -15.60 101.03
N ASN A 88 -7.98 -15.43 102.18
CA ASN A 88 -6.55 -15.12 102.26
C ASN A 88 -5.66 -16.35 102.56
N GLY A 89 -6.28 -17.52 102.79
CA GLY A 89 -5.64 -18.75 103.24
C GLY A 89 -5.83 -19.92 102.27
N SER A 90 -5.53 -21.15 102.73
CA SER A 90 -5.73 -22.36 101.91
C SER A 90 -7.19 -22.80 101.93
N TRP A 91 -7.74 -23.17 100.77
CA TRP A 91 -9.13 -23.62 100.62
C TRP A 91 -9.20 -24.84 99.69
N SER A 92 -9.08 -26.06 100.24
CA SER A 92 -8.98 -27.34 99.50
C SER A 92 -9.97 -28.41 100.02
N ASN A 93 -11.22 -28.02 100.28
CA ASN A 93 -12.33 -28.94 100.55
C ASN A 93 -12.80 -29.65 99.25
N ASN A 94 -13.76 -30.57 99.35
CA ASN A 94 -14.19 -31.33 98.16
C ASN A 94 -15.24 -30.59 97.33
N TYR A 95 -16.20 -29.93 97.98
CA TYR A 95 -17.28 -29.17 97.33
C TYR A 95 -17.48 -27.83 98.02
N THR A 96 -17.33 -26.72 97.31
CA THR A 96 -17.77 -25.39 97.75
C THR A 96 -19.02 -25.00 96.98
N HIS A 97 -20.05 -24.50 97.65
CA HIS A 97 -21.25 -23.97 97.01
C HIS A 97 -21.49 -22.53 97.46
N LEU A 98 -21.69 -21.62 96.50
CA LEU A 98 -22.29 -20.32 96.72
C LEU A 98 -23.81 -20.48 96.68
N ASP A 99 -24.49 -20.33 97.81
CA ASP A 99 -25.95 -20.52 97.94
C ASP A 99 -26.67 -19.22 98.29
N GLY A 100 -26.11 -18.08 97.86
CA GLY A 100 -26.72 -16.77 98.05
C GLY A 100 -28.10 -16.66 97.41
N THR A 101 -28.90 -15.71 97.90
CA THR A 101 -30.15 -15.30 97.22
C THR A 101 -30.15 -13.82 96.84
N THR A 102 -29.07 -13.12 97.16
CA THR A 102 -28.74 -11.74 96.83
C THR A 102 -27.31 -11.69 96.32
N ASP A 103 -26.86 -10.52 95.87
CA ASP A 103 -25.47 -10.36 95.45
C ASP A 103 -24.50 -10.79 96.55
N GLN A 104 -23.47 -11.54 96.18
CA GLN A 104 -22.42 -12.04 97.07
C GLN A 104 -21.06 -11.53 96.63
N ASN A 105 -20.32 -10.90 97.54
CA ASN A 105 -18.96 -10.46 97.27
C ASN A 105 -17.95 -11.58 97.51
N ILE A 106 -17.03 -11.79 96.59
CA ILE A 106 -15.96 -12.79 96.69
C ILE A 106 -14.60 -12.17 96.37
N SER A 107 -13.55 -12.63 97.06
CA SER A 107 -12.17 -12.21 96.81
C SER A 107 -11.17 -13.25 97.32
N CYS A 108 -10.03 -13.36 96.64
CA CYS A 108 -8.83 -14.04 97.13
C CYS A 108 -7.73 -13.01 97.43
N GLY A 109 -7.13 -13.06 98.62
CA GLY A 109 -6.02 -12.18 99.01
C GLY A 109 -4.70 -12.93 99.19
N GLY A 110 -3.58 -12.30 98.82
CA GLY A 110 -2.25 -12.89 99.00
C GLY A 110 -2.05 -14.16 98.18
N THR A 111 -1.86 -15.30 98.84
CA THR A 111 -1.74 -16.64 98.21
C THR A 111 -3.04 -17.45 98.30
N GLY A 112 -4.18 -16.80 98.58
CA GLY A 112 -5.47 -17.46 98.69
C GLY A 112 -5.94 -17.98 97.34
N ALA A 113 -6.40 -19.24 97.31
CA ALA A 113 -7.00 -19.86 96.13
C ALA A 113 -8.10 -20.84 96.55
N PHE A 114 -9.12 -20.98 95.71
CA PHE A 114 -10.09 -22.06 95.76
C PHE A 114 -9.49 -23.28 95.06
N SER A 115 -8.92 -24.18 95.86
CA SER A 115 -8.26 -25.40 95.41
C SER A 115 -8.99 -26.68 95.81
N GLY A 116 -10.32 -26.57 95.94
CA GLY A 116 -11.18 -27.71 96.19
C GLY A 116 -11.58 -28.41 94.90
N SER A 117 -11.97 -29.69 94.96
CA SER A 117 -12.27 -30.44 93.73
C SER A 117 -13.40 -29.83 92.89
N HIS A 118 -14.42 -29.25 93.52
CA HIS A 118 -15.48 -28.53 92.82
C HIS A 118 -15.88 -27.25 93.55
N PHE A 119 -16.15 -26.20 92.77
CA PHE A 119 -16.72 -24.94 93.19
C PHE A 119 -17.99 -24.70 92.37
N TYR A 120 -19.14 -24.65 93.02
CA TYR A 120 -20.44 -24.53 92.37
C TYR A 120 -21.09 -23.19 92.71
N ASN A 121 -21.53 -22.44 91.71
CA ASN A 121 -22.45 -21.33 91.94
C ASN A 121 -23.90 -21.83 91.91
N ASN A 122 -24.61 -21.69 93.03
CA ASN A 122 -26.06 -21.81 93.08
C ASN A 122 -26.71 -20.47 93.46
N ASN A 123 -25.94 -19.36 93.48
CA ASN A 123 -26.44 -18.06 93.87
C ASN A 123 -27.42 -17.55 92.81
N THR A 124 -28.60 -17.10 93.24
CA THR A 124 -29.60 -16.51 92.34
C THR A 124 -29.42 -14.99 92.15
N GLY A 125 -28.57 -14.34 92.95
CA GLY A 125 -28.08 -12.98 92.74
C GLY A 125 -26.72 -12.96 92.02
N ASN A 126 -26.15 -11.78 91.81
CA ASN A 126 -24.83 -11.67 91.17
C ASN A 126 -23.70 -12.12 92.11
N VAL A 127 -22.61 -12.63 91.55
CA VAL A 127 -21.36 -12.84 92.27
C VAL A 127 -20.46 -11.66 91.91
N ILE A 128 -20.06 -10.85 92.88
CA ILE A 128 -19.28 -9.63 92.64
C ILE A 128 -17.85 -9.86 93.11
N ALA A 129 -16.87 -9.76 92.21
CA ALA A 129 -15.47 -9.79 92.61
C ALA A 129 -15.10 -8.48 93.31
N THR A 130 -14.52 -8.59 94.50
CA THR A 130 -13.97 -7.46 95.28
C THR A 130 -12.44 -7.52 95.41
N GLY A 131 -11.84 -8.48 94.71
CA GLY A 131 -10.43 -8.79 94.59
C GLY A 131 -10.27 -9.94 93.58
N ASP A 132 -9.05 -10.24 93.15
CA ASP A 132 -8.78 -11.31 92.19
C ASP A 132 -9.29 -12.67 92.70
N LEU A 133 -9.70 -13.53 91.77
CA LEU A 133 -10.23 -14.86 92.05
C LEU A 133 -9.26 -15.92 91.54
N ASN A 134 -8.64 -16.66 92.46
CA ASN A 134 -7.74 -17.76 92.11
C ASN A 134 -8.45 -19.12 92.25
N PHE A 135 -8.49 -19.91 91.18
CA PHE A 135 -8.91 -21.30 91.15
C PHE A 135 -7.70 -22.18 90.81
N THR A 136 -7.47 -23.25 91.57
CA THR A 136 -6.29 -24.12 91.34
C THR A 136 -6.65 -25.58 91.55
N ASN A 137 -6.48 -26.45 90.57
CA ASN A 137 -6.94 -27.84 90.62
C ASN A 137 -8.43 -27.94 91.02
N CYS A 138 -9.24 -27.07 90.43
CA CYS A 138 -10.64 -26.87 90.77
C CYS A 138 -11.53 -26.95 89.53
N ASN A 139 -12.62 -27.71 89.62
CA ASN A 139 -13.71 -27.62 88.67
C ASN A 139 -14.70 -26.54 89.15
N ALA A 140 -14.61 -25.33 88.59
CA ALA A 140 -15.52 -24.23 88.88
C ALA A 140 -16.67 -24.24 87.87
N ASP A 141 -17.89 -24.29 88.36
CA ASP A 141 -19.10 -24.43 87.55
C ASP A 141 -20.16 -23.45 88.06
N PHE A 142 -20.50 -22.49 87.20
CA PHE A 142 -21.47 -21.43 87.50
C PHE A 142 -22.91 -21.78 87.10
N GLN A 143 -23.13 -22.95 86.49
CA GLN A 143 -24.43 -23.57 86.20
C GLN A 143 -25.43 -22.68 85.45
N ASP A 144 -24.98 -21.72 84.63
CA ASP A 144 -25.81 -20.69 84.00
C ASP A 144 -26.62 -19.84 84.99
N LEU A 145 -26.20 -19.79 86.27
CA LEU A 145 -26.91 -19.13 87.36
C LEU A 145 -26.09 -17.96 87.90
N GLY A 146 -26.69 -16.76 87.85
CA GLY A 146 -26.08 -15.53 88.38
C GLY A 146 -24.90 -15.02 87.55
N ASN A 147 -24.80 -13.71 87.36
CA ASN A 147 -23.69 -13.09 86.64
C ASN A 147 -22.46 -12.91 87.55
N LEU A 148 -21.26 -13.19 87.05
CA LEU A 148 -20.00 -12.86 87.72
C LEU A 148 -19.54 -11.47 87.26
N ASP A 149 -19.61 -10.50 88.16
CA ASP A 149 -19.22 -9.11 87.91
C ASP A 149 -17.75 -8.88 88.30
N LEU A 150 -16.90 -8.66 87.29
CA LEU A 150 -15.50 -8.27 87.41
C LEU A 150 -15.26 -6.78 87.13
N SER A 151 -16.30 -5.99 86.83
CA SER A 151 -16.19 -4.61 86.33
C SER A 151 -15.40 -3.64 87.22
N GLY A 152 -15.09 -4.03 88.46
CA GLY A 152 -14.11 -3.38 89.33
C GLY A 152 -12.65 -3.41 88.85
N GLY A 153 -12.32 -4.17 87.79
CA GLY A 153 -10.96 -4.34 87.27
C GLY A 153 -10.17 -5.45 87.97
N PHE A 154 -10.85 -6.53 88.36
CA PHE A 154 -10.24 -7.71 89.00
C PHE A 154 -10.15 -8.88 88.02
N ASP A 155 -9.23 -9.81 88.30
CA ASP A 155 -8.90 -10.92 87.40
C ASP A 155 -9.39 -12.27 87.93
N ILE A 156 -9.54 -13.23 87.02
CA ILE A 156 -9.65 -14.67 87.32
C ILE A 156 -8.32 -15.32 86.93
N TYR A 157 -7.69 -16.01 87.87
CA TYR A 157 -6.53 -16.87 87.63
C TYR A 157 -6.96 -18.33 87.83
N ALA A 158 -6.88 -19.13 86.77
CA ALA A 158 -7.09 -20.56 86.79
C ALA A 158 -5.73 -21.28 86.57
N ASP A 159 -5.53 -22.39 87.28
CA ASP A 159 -4.35 -23.26 87.16
C ASP A 159 -4.76 -24.73 87.36
N ASP A 160 -4.57 -25.59 86.36
CA ASP A 160 -5.04 -27.00 86.32
C ASP A 160 -6.54 -27.14 86.69
N SER A 161 -7.35 -26.19 86.25
CA SER A 161 -8.76 -25.97 86.59
C SER A 161 -9.67 -25.98 85.36
N ILE A 162 -10.97 -26.09 85.61
CA ILE A 162 -11.99 -26.06 84.55
C ILE A 162 -13.03 -25.01 84.90
N LEU A 163 -13.43 -24.20 83.92
CA LEU A 163 -14.47 -23.18 84.08
C LEU A 163 -15.71 -23.60 83.26
N TYR A 164 -16.83 -23.92 83.90
CA TYR A 164 -18.10 -24.28 83.25
C TYR A 164 -19.16 -23.20 83.43
N ASP A 165 -19.89 -22.92 82.35
CA ASP A 165 -21.17 -22.21 82.36
C ASP A 165 -21.06 -20.83 83.05
N PHE A 166 -19.96 -20.13 82.77
CA PHE A 166 -19.67 -18.81 83.31
C PHE A 166 -20.33 -17.74 82.45
N ASN A 167 -21.08 -16.83 83.08
CA ASN A 167 -21.52 -15.57 82.49
C ASN A 167 -20.82 -14.41 83.23
N ILE A 168 -19.92 -13.71 82.55
CA ILE A 168 -18.99 -12.74 83.14
C ILE A 168 -19.22 -11.34 82.57
N THR A 169 -19.44 -10.36 83.43
CA THR A 169 -19.36 -8.94 83.05
C THR A 169 -17.99 -8.39 83.43
N GLY A 170 -17.15 -8.11 82.44
CA GLY A 170 -15.83 -7.50 82.59
C GLY A 170 -15.87 -5.96 82.68
N GLY A 171 -14.75 -5.35 82.29
CA GLY A 171 -14.52 -3.91 82.34
C GLY A 171 -13.21 -3.53 83.06
N ASN A 172 -12.72 -2.31 82.83
CA ASN A 172 -11.53 -1.74 83.48
C ASN A 172 -10.23 -2.59 83.36
N GLY A 173 -10.12 -3.44 82.34
CA GLY A 173 -8.93 -4.29 82.11
C GLY A 173 -8.94 -5.64 82.81
N SER A 174 -10.11 -6.10 83.29
CA SER A 174 -10.28 -7.45 83.84
C SER A 174 -9.81 -8.55 82.88
N THR A 175 -9.12 -9.53 83.45
CA THR A 175 -8.48 -10.63 82.71
C THR A 175 -8.96 -11.99 83.19
N ILE A 176 -9.14 -12.94 82.27
CA ILE A 176 -9.19 -14.38 82.54
C ILE A 176 -7.84 -14.95 82.14
N ASN A 177 -7.05 -15.36 83.13
CA ASN A 177 -5.73 -15.95 82.94
C ASN A 177 -5.79 -17.45 83.28
N MET A 178 -5.50 -18.29 82.31
CA MET A 178 -5.59 -19.75 82.41
C MET A 178 -4.23 -20.40 82.15
N VAL A 179 -3.82 -21.42 82.90
CA VAL A 179 -2.51 -22.08 82.71
C VAL A 179 -2.55 -23.58 82.98
N ASN A 180 -1.56 -24.32 82.49
CA ASN A 180 -1.37 -25.75 82.76
C ASN A 180 -2.52 -26.66 82.25
N GLY A 181 -3.10 -26.32 81.08
CA GLY A 181 -4.08 -27.17 80.40
C GLY A 181 -5.54 -26.95 80.81
N ASP A 182 -5.82 -25.80 81.43
CA ASP A 182 -7.17 -25.36 81.76
C ASP A 182 -8.05 -25.28 80.53
N TYR A 183 -9.35 -25.58 80.69
CA TYR A 183 -10.33 -25.29 79.65
C TYR A 183 -11.59 -24.63 80.19
N ALA A 184 -12.21 -23.81 79.34
CA ALA A 184 -13.49 -23.18 79.59
C ALA A 184 -14.56 -23.85 78.70
N TYR A 185 -15.72 -24.11 79.28
CA TYR A 185 -16.87 -24.71 78.62
C TYR A 185 -18.08 -23.79 78.72
N ASP A 186 -18.69 -23.49 77.55
CA ASP A 186 -19.83 -22.58 77.39
C ASP A 186 -19.63 -21.24 78.16
N LEU A 187 -18.54 -20.54 77.82
CA LEU A 187 -18.15 -19.26 78.43
C LEU A 187 -18.84 -18.08 77.73
N GLU A 188 -19.62 -17.30 78.49
CA GLU A 188 -20.15 -16.01 78.09
C GLU A 188 -19.41 -14.88 78.82
N ALA A 189 -18.88 -13.90 78.11
CA ALA A 189 -18.23 -12.75 78.74
C ALA A 189 -18.45 -11.43 77.99
N SER A 190 -18.23 -10.30 78.64
CA SER A 190 -18.18 -8.98 77.99
C SER A 190 -16.98 -8.17 78.49
N ASP A 191 -16.38 -7.37 77.62
CA ASP A 191 -15.29 -6.43 77.96
C ASP A 191 -14.13 -7.07 78.76
N ILE A 192 -13.52 -8.11 78.20
CA ILE A 192 -12.56 -8.97 78.90
C ILE A 192 -11.25 -9.14 78.13
N ILE A 193 -10.17 -9.37 78.87
CA ILE A 193 -8.88 -9.80 78.34
C ILE A 193 -8.71 -11.29 78.58
N LEU A 194 -8.28 -12.04 77.56
CA LEU A 194 -7.85 -13.43 77.69
C LEU A 194 -6.32 -13.48 77.74
N ASP A 195 -5.76 -14.16 78.74
CA ASP A 195 -4.33 -14.33 78.94
C ASP A 195 -3.98 -15.77 79.35
N GLY A 196 -2.72 -16.16 79.20
CA GLY A 196 -2.30 -17.55 79.40
C GLY A 196 -2.76 -18.50 78.29
N GLU A 197 -2.94 -19.79 78.60
CA GLU A 197 -3.42 -20.83 77.67
C GLU A 197 -4.93 -21.06 77.88
N VAL A 198 -5.76 -20.34 77.13
CA VAL A 198 -7.23 -20.43 77.16
C VAL A 198 -7.70 -21.50 76.17
N ILE A 199 -7.99 -22.70 76.68
CA ILE A 199 -8.55 -23.79 75.88
C ILE A 199 -10.08 -23.70 75.92
N LEU A 200 -10.72 -23.63 74.76
CA LEU A 200 -12.18 -23.57 74.65
C LEU A 200 -12.77 -24.93 74.26
N TRP A 201 -13.89 -25.29 74.87
CA TRP A 201 -14.64 -26.50 74.53
C TRP A 201 -16.14 -26.23 74.60
N GLY A 202 -16.93 -26.65 73.63
CA GLY A 202 -18.38 -26.44 73.67
C GLY A 202 -18.90 -25.83 72.38
N ALA A 203 -20.23 -25.69 72.29
CA ALA A 203 -20.87 -25.22 71.07
C ALA A 203 -20.82 -23.70 70.93
N ASP A 204 -20.81 -22.95 72.05
CA ASP A 204 -21.02 -21.51 72.03
C ASP A 204 -20.19 -20.81 73.14
N CYS A 205 -19.00 -20.28 72.82
CA CYS A 205 -18.31 -19.31 73.68
C CYS A 205 -18.51 -17.91 73.09
N ASN A 206 -19.22 -17.02 73.78
CA ASN A 206 -19.71 -15.76 73.21
C ASN A 206 -19.23 -14.53 73.99
N PHE A 207 -18.83 -13.51 73.25
CA PHE A 207 -18.27 -12.27 73.78
C PHE A 207 -19.02 -11.06 73.24
N THR A 208 -19.84 -10.41 74.07
CA THR A 208 -20.77 -9.35 73.62
C THR A 208 -20.18 -7.93 73.67
N GLY A 209 -18.96 -7.78 74.21
CA GLY A 209 -18.20 -6.53 74.29
C GLY A 209 -16.78 -6.69 73.74
N SER A 210 -15.90 -5.71 73.98
CA SER A 210 -14.53 -5.77 73.45
C SER A 210 -13.76 -6.95 74.02
N LEU A 211 -13.13 -7.75 73.14
CA LEU A 211 -12.29 -8.87 73.51
C LEU A 211 -10.84 -8.60 73.13
N ILE A 212 -9.93 -8.74 74.09
CA ILE A 212 -8.47 -8.66 73.82
C ILE A 212 -7.84 -10.01 74.15
N ASN A 213 -7.23 -10.66 73.16
CA ASN A 213 -6.39 -11.84 73.40
C ASN A 213 -4.92 -11.43 73.55
N ASN A 214 -4.35 -11.61 74.75
CA ASN A 214 -2.90 -11.46 74.99
C ASN A 214 -2.17 -12.81 75.13
N GLY A 215 -2.93 -13.90 75.26
CA GLY A 215 -2.40 -15.26 75.44
C GLY A 215 -2.62 -16.16 74.23
N THR A 216 -2.84 -17.44 74.49
CA THR A 216 -3.11 -18.47 73.50
C THR A 216 -4.56 -18.91 73.58
N ILE A 217 -5.31 -18.81 72.49
CA ILE A 217 -6.64 -19.39 72.33
C ILE A 217 -6.55 -20.64 71.46
N THR A 218 -7.02 -21.77 71.98
CA THR A 218 -7.08 -23.03 71.22
C THR A 218 -8.31 -23.87 71.56
N ASN A 219 -8.69 -24.82 70.70
CA ASN A 219 -9.79 -25.73 70.98
C ASN A 219 -9.31 -26.91 71.86
N TYR A 220 -10.24 -27.52 72.58
CA TYR A 220 -9.97 -28.75 73.30
C TYR A 220 -9.60 -29.91 72.35
N ILE A 221 -8.65 -30.75 72.77
CA ILE A 221 -8.01 -31.79 71.94
C ILE A 221 -8.98 -32.74 71.19
N SER A 222 -10.20 -32.91 71.69
CA SER A 222 -11.22 -33.80 71.13
C SER A 222 -12.49 -33.10 70.60
N GLY A 223 -12.58 -31.77 70.73
CA GLY A 223 -13.75 -30.98 70.35
C GLY A 223 -13.40 -29.76 69.49
N SER A 224 -14.34 -29.36 68.62
CA SER A 224 -14.29 -28.05 67.96
C SER A 224 -14.89 -26.99 68.89
N ALA A 225 -14.57 -25.72 68.65
CA ALA A 225 -15.14 -24.58 69.39
C ALA A 225 -15.61 -23.50 68.40
N VAL A 226 -16.69 -22.82 68.75
CA VAL A 226 -17.15 -21.60 68.07
C VAL A 226 -16.96 -20.44 69.04
N LEU A 227 -16.26 -19.41 68.59
CA LEU A 227 -16.01 -18.19 69.33
C LEU A 227 -16.78 -17.05 68.64
N GLY A 228 -17.92 -16.66 69.22
CA GLY A 228 -18.71 -15.52 68.77
C GLY A 228 -18.25 -14.24 69.46
N ILE A 229 -17.98 -13.18 68.70
CA ILE A 229 -17.54 -11.89 69.23
C ILE A 229 -18.40 -10.80 68.59
N GLU A 230 -19.33 -10.25 69.37
CA GLU A 230 -20.25 -9.20 68.92
C GLU A 230 -19.65 -7.77 69.03
N GLY A 231 -18.51 -7.63 69.72
CA GLY A 231 -17.76 -6.37 69.86
C GLY A 231 -16.40 -6.37 69.14
N ASP A 232 -15.57 -5.34 69.40
CA ASP A 232 -14.24 -5.24 68.80
C ASP A 232 -13.31 -6.36 69.29
N PHE A 233 -12.52 -6.93 68.39
CA PHE A 233 -11.56 -7.98 68.68
C PHE A 233 -10.11 -7.53 68.42
N VAL A 234 -9.27 -7.64 69.45
CA VAL A 234 -7.82 -7.41 69.34
C VAL A 234 -7.05 -8.68 69.68
N ASN A 235 -6.39 -9.29 68.69
CA ASN A 235 -5.49 -10.41 68.89
C ASN A 235 -4.04 -9.95 68.99
N ASN A 236 -3.44 -9.97 70.19
CA ASN A 236 -2.01 -9.76 70.42
C ASN A 236 -1.23 -11.06 70.64
N GLY A 237 -1.93 -12.18 70.85
CA GLY A 237 -1.35 -13.48 71.14
C GLY A 237 -1.54 -14.52 70.02
N ASP A 238 -1.68 -15.78 70.38
CA ASP A 238 -1.77 -16.89 69.43
C ASP A 238 -3.18 -17.45 69.35
N ILE A 239 -3.71 -17.66 68.13
CA ILE A 239 -4.95 -18.40 67.90
C ILE A 239 -4.67 -19.53 66.91
N PHE A 240 -4.89 -20.78 67.33
CA PHE A 240 -4.62 -21.94 66.47
C PHE A 240 -5.48 -23.16 66.83
N ASN A 241 -5.61 -24.08 65.87
CA ASN A 241 -6.31 -25.34 66.06
C ASN A 241 -5.43 -26.40 66.75
N TRP A 242 -5.91 -27.03 67.81
CA TRP A 242 -5.27 -28.20 68.40
C TRP A 242 -5.80 -29.51 67.78
N ASN A 243 -4.88 -30.33 67.25
CA ASN A 243 -5.17 -31.63 66.63
C ASN A 243 -6.11 -31.53 65.40
N CYS A 244 -6.91 -32.56 65.09
CA CYS A 244 -7.79 -32.61 63.93
C CYS A 244 -9.14 -31.89 64.09
N ARG A 245 -9.28 -31.07 65.13
CA ARG A 245 -10.48 -30.28 65.43
C ARG A 245 -10.19 -28.80 65.18
N TYR A 246 -11.23 -27.98 65.18
CA TYR A 246 -11.11 -26.60 64.68
C TYR A 246 -11.78 -25.57 65.59
N ILE A 247 -11.26 -24.34 65.55
CA ILE A 247 -11.93 -23.13 66.00
C ILE A 247 -12.57 -22.43 64.81
N THR A 248 -13.80 -21.95 65.00
CA THR A 248 -14.48 -20.98 64.12
C THR A 248 -14.62 -19.66 64.86
N LEU A 249 -14.19 -18.56 64.25
CA LEU A 249 -14.40 -17.20 64.76
C LEU A 249 -15.55 -16.52 64.00
N ASN A 250 -16.57 -16.08 64.71
CA ASN A 250 -17.63 -15.22 64.16
C ASN A 250 -17.43 -13.81 64.72
N LEU A 251 -17.14 -12.83 63.86
CA LEU A 251 -16.69 -11.49 64.25
C LEU A 251 -17.72 -10.44 63.79
N GLU A 252 -18.30 -9.67 64.71
CA GLU A 252 -19.27 -8.59 64.39
C GLU A 252 -18.68 -7.17 64.54
N GLY A 253 -17.68 -6.95 65.41
CA GLY A 253 -16.99 -5.66 65.56
C GLY A 253 -15.71 -5.50 64.74
N ASP A 254 -14.96 -4.42 65.00
CA ASP A 254 -13.67 -4.15 64.35
C ASP A 254 -12.62 -5.17 64.78
N VAL A 255 -11.70 -5.54 63.87
CA VAL A 255 -10.72 -6.61 64.11
C VAL A 255 -9.30 -6.09 63.93
N THR A 256 -8.47 -6.22 64.96
CA THR A 256 -7.02 -5.96 64.89
C THR A 256 -6.24 -7.23 65.20
N ASN A 257 -5.42 -7.70 64.27
CA ASN A 257 -4.54 -8.84 64.49
C ASN A 257 -3.07 -8.42 64.53
N ASN A 258 -2.45 -8.46 65.71
CA ASN A 258 -1.03 -8.24 65.97
C ASN A 258 -0.28 -9.55 66.28
N GLY A 259 -0.97 -10.68 66.34
CA GLY A 259 -0.43 -11.97 66.78
C GLY A 259 -0.49 -13.06 65.71
N THR A 260 -0.46 -14.32 66.14
CA THR A 260 -0.58 -15.49 65.25
C THR A 260 -2.04 -15.84 65.04
N TRP A 261 -2.42 -16.14 63.79
CA TRP A 261 -3.79 -16.46 63.39
C TRP A 261 -3.81 -17.66 62.45
N THR A 262 -3.93 -18.87 62.99
CA THR A 262 -3.80 -20.14 62.21
C THR A 262 -4.91 -21.14 62.51
N HIS A 263 -6.11 -20.64 62.80
CA HIS A 263 -7.29 -21.46 63.03
C HIS A 263 -8.01 -21.83 61.72
N HIS A 264 -9.16 -22.50 61.78
CA HIS A 264 -9.77 -23.08 60.58
C HIS A 264 -10.66 -22.12 59.80
N TYR A 265 -11.65 -21.50 60.47
CA TYR A 265 -12.65 -20.62 59.86
C TYR A 265 -12.68 -19.25 60.55
N THR A 266 -12.46 -18.18 59.80
CA THR A 266 -12.85 -16.82 60.17
C THR A 266 -14.11 -16.46 59.38
N ASN A 267 -15.14 -15.92 60.05
CA ASN A 267 -16.34 -15.42 59.41
C ASN A 267 -16.63 -14.01 59.91
N PHE A 268 -16.59 -13.04 58.99
CA PHE A 268 -17.06 -11.69 59.26
C PHE A 268 -18.59 -11.68 59.19
N THR A 269 -19.23 -11.26 60.27
CA THR A 269 -20.68 -11.29 60.46
C THR A 269 -21.20 -9.89 60.78
N GLY A 270 -22.52 -9.69 60.69
CA GLY A 270 -23.16 -8.44 61.10
C GLY A 270 -23.83 -7.68 59.95
N THR A 271 -24.10 -6.40 60.20
CA THR A 271 -24.79 -5.51 59.24
C THR A 271 -24.17 -4.12 59.13
N THR A 272 -23.10 -3.85 59.87
CA THR A 272 -22.40 -2.57 59.90
C THR A 272 -21.00 -2.73 59.33
N ASP A 273 -20.42 -1.64 58.85
CA ASP A 273 -19.05 -1.65 58.37
C ASP A 273 -18.08 -2.07 59.48
N GLN A 274 -17.10 -2.88 59.14
CA GLN A 274 -16.05 -3.38 60.04
C GLN A 274 -14.69 -2.93 59.54
N THR A 275 -13.86 -2.38 60.43
CA THR A 275 -12.46 -2.07 60.12
C THR A 275 -11.58 -3.25 60.49
N ILE A 276 -10.78 -3.73 59.54
CA ILE A 276 -9.78 -4.78 59.79
C ILE A 276 -8.36 -4.22 59.71
N ILE A 277 -7.51 -4.60 60.66
CA ILE A 277 -6.12 -4.14 60.77
C ILE A 277 -5.21 -5.36 60.94
N CYS A 278 -4.17 -5.41 60.11
CA CYS A 278 -3.08 -6.36 60.22
C CYS A 278 -1.84 -5.63 60.79
N GLY A 279 -1.43 -6.04 61.99
CA GLY A 279 -0.20 -5.58 62.61
C GLY A 279 1.04 -5.93 61.78
N ALA A 280 2.13 -5.21 62.00
CA ALA A 280 3.36 -5.40 61.22
C ALA A 280 3.90 -6.84 61.35
N GLY A 281 3.90 -7.59 60.24
CA GLY A 281 4.35 -8.99 60.19
C GLY A 281 3.31 -10.02 60.61
N SER A 282 2.09 -9.59 60.93
CA SER A 282 0.95 -10.46 61.18
C SER A 282 0.24 -10.81 59.87
N SER A 283 -0.59 -11.85 59.89
CA SER A 283 -1.44 -12.25 58.78
C SER A 283 -2.67 -12.98 59.29
N PHE A 284 -3.72 -13.03 58.48
CA PHE A 284 -4.87 -13.91 58.66
C PHE A 284 -4.57 -15.23 57.93
N ALA A 285 -4.04 -16.22 58.65
CA ALA A 285 -3.54 -17.48 58.07
C ALA A 285 -4.42 -18.70 58.39
N GLY A 286 -5.74 -18.53 58.31
CA GLY A 286 -6.71 -19.61 58.45
C GLY A 286 -7.01 -20.32 57.13
N LEU A 287 -7.65 -21.49 57.17
CA LEU A 287 -7.99 -22.21 55.92
C LEU A 287 -9.09 -21.49 55.14
N TYR A 288 -10.09 -20.94 55.83
CA TYR A 288 -11.23 -20.27 55.23
C TYR A 288 -11.47 -18.91 55.91
N CYS A 289 -11.76 -17.90 55.10
CA CYS A 289 -12.16 -16.56 55.52
C CYS A 289 -13.41 -16.15 54.76
N ASP A 290 -14.56 -16.35 55.40
CA ASP A 290 -15.87 -16.08 54.83
C ASP A 290 -16.35 -14.68 55.24
N ASN A 291 -17.17 -14.06 54.39
CA ASN A 291 -17.95 -12.88 54.77
C ASN A 291 -19.45 -13.13 54.62
N THR A 292 -20.16 -12.92 55.71
CA THR A 292 -21.64 -12.85 55.75
C THR A 292 -22.13 -11.49 56.26
N ASN A 293 -21.22 -10.56 56.56
CA ASN A 293 -21.53 -9.19 56.91
C ASN A 293 -22.06 -8.44 55.68
N THR A 294 -23.22 -7.81 55.85
CA THR A 294 -23.83 -6.98 54.79
C THR A 294 -23.31 -5.55 54.73
N GLY A 295 -22.56 -5.11 55.74
CA GLY A 295 -21.74 -3.90 55.71
C GLY A 295 -20.41 -4.12 54.97
N SER A 296 -19.63 -3.05 54.81
CA SER A 296 -18.32 -3.10 54.17
C SER A 296 -17.24 -3.60 55.14
N ILE A 297 -16.29 -4.38 54.63
CA ILE A 297 -15.04 -4.70 55.30
C ILE A 297 -14.00 -3.65 54.86
N ILE A 298 -13.66 -2.73 55.75
CA ILE A 298 -12.77 -1.59 55.48
C ILE A 298 -11.36 -1.94 55.94
N ALA A 299 -10.38 -1.87 55.04
CA ALA A 299 -8.99 -2.02 55.42
C ALA A 299 -8.50 -0.77 56.20
N GLY A 300 -8.02 -0.97 57.42
CA GLY A 300 -7.35 0.05 58.23
C GLY A 300 -5.81 0.03 58.09
N SER A 301 -5.27 -0.97 57.40
CA SER A 301 -3.84 -1.16 57.06
C SER A 301 -3.74 -2.04 55.82
N ASP A 302 -2.51 -2.35 55.36
CA ASP A 302 -2.31 -3.47 54.45
C ASP A 302 -2.81 -4.76 55.12
N ILE A 303 -3.50 -5.61 54.36
CA ILE A 303 -4.13 -6.85 54.84
C ILE A 303 -3.43 -8.02 54.18
N THR A 304 -3.00 -8.99 54.99
CA THR A 304 -2.29 -10.19 54.50
C THR A 304 -3.07 -11.45 54.85
N PHE A 305 -3.44 -12.22 53.84
CA PHE A 305 -3.94 -13.58 53.94
C PHE A 305 -2.84 -14.57 53.54
N VAL A 306 -2.69 -15.66 54.29
CA VAL A 306 -1.68 -16.70 54.02
C VAL A 306 -2.32 -18.08 54.06
N GLY A 307 -2.27 -18.84 52.96
CA GLY A 307 -2.84 -20.19 52.90
C GLY A 307 -4.36 -20.24 53.08
N CYS A 308 -5.06 -19.17 52.70
CA CYS A 308 -6.47 -18.94 53.02
C CYS A 308 -7.36 -18.91 51.78
N ASP A 309 -8.51 -19.58 51.83
CA ASP A 309 -9.59 -19.41 50.87
C ASP A 309 -10.47 -18.25 51.36
N VAL A 310 -10.33 -17.07 50.74
CA VAL A 310 -11.10 -15.86 51.05
C VAL A 310 -12.31 -15.81 50.15
N ASP A 311 -13.51 -15.96 50.73
CA ASP A 311 -14.78 -16.03 50.01
C ASP A 311 -15.77 -15.04 50.61
N PHE A 312 -16.03 -13.94 49.89
CA PHE A 312 -16.97 -12.92 50.36
C PHE A 312 -18.38 -13.12 49.80
N GLN A 313 -18.63 -14.21 49.07
CA GLN A 313 -19.95 -14.68 48.63
C GLN A 313 -20.78 -13.64 47.86
N ASP A 314 -20.14 -12.67 47.19
CA ASP A 314 -20.77 -11.48 46.60
C ASP A 314 -21.57 -10.63 47.62
N ILE A 315 -21.25 -10.76 48.91
CA ILE A 315 -21.88 -10.08 50.03
C ILE A 315 -20.89 -9.09 50.65
N GLY A 316 -21.33 -7.83 50.78
CA GLY A 316 -20.48 -6.76 51.30
C GLY A 316 -19.42 -6.29 50.30
N ILE A 317 -18.64 -5.30 50.71
CA ILE A 317 -17.57 -4.70 49.90
C ILE A 317 -16.27 -4.79 50.70
N LEU A 318 -15.17 -5.19 50.07
CA LEU A 318 -13.83 -4.99 50.60
C LEU A 318 -13.32 -3.61 50.16
N ASP A 319 -13.27 -2.66 51.09
CA ASP A 319 -12.86 -1.28 50.83
C ASP A 319 -11.36 -1.10 51.10
N LEU A 320 -10.60 -0.92 50.02
CA LEU A 320 -9.17 -0.61 50.00
C LEU A 320 -8.90 0.86 49.63
N SER A 321 -9.91 1.71 49.54
CA SER A 321 -9.83 3.09 49.02
C SER A 321 -8.88 4.02 49.78
N GLY A 322 -8.41 3.60 50.96
CA GLY A 322 -7.29 4.22 51.68
C GLY A 322 -5.93 4.11 50.98
N GLY A 323 -5.82 3.33 49.90
CA GLY A 323 -4.56 3.05 49.19
C GLY A 323 -3.78 1.88 49.78
N PHE A 324 -4.49 0.92 50.40
CA PHE A 324 -3.90 -0.24 51.06
C PHE A 324 -3.70 -1.42 50.10
N VAL A 325 -2.82 -2.33 50.49
CA VAL A 325 -2.52 -3.56 49.74
C VAL A 325 -3.23 -4.76 50.38
N LEU A 326 -3.94 -5.53 49.56
CA LEU A 326 -4.38 -6.89 49.86
C LEU A 326 -3.31 -7.88 49.39
N TYR A 327 -2.54 -8.44 50.31
CA TYR A 327 -1.61 -9.53 50.06
C TYR A 327 -2.33 -10.87 50.20
N ALA A 328 -2.42 -11.63 49.11
CA ALA A 328 -2.97 -12.98 49.06
C ALA A 328 -1.86 -13.99 48.76
N ASP A 329 -1.23 -14.50 49.82
CA ASP A 329 -0.10 -15.44 49.72
C ASP A 329 -0.56 -16.89 49.86
N ASP A 330 -0.31 -17.76 48.86
CA ASP A 330 -0.87 -19.13 48.79
C ASP A 330 -2.38 -19.16 49.09
N SER A 331 -3.09 -18.09 48.73
CA SER A 331 -4.48 -17.84 49.10
C SER A 331 -5.37 -17.72 47.86
N ILE A 332 -6.60 -18.22 47.94
CA ILE A 332 -7.59 -18.14 46.86
C ILE A 332 -8.55 -16.98 47.17
N LEU A 333 -8.93 -16.20 46.17
CA LEU A 333 -9.94 -15.14 46.29
C LEU A 333 -11.19 -15.55 45.50
N TYR A 334 -12.36 -15.60 46.13
CA TYR A 334 -13.64 -15.98 45.52
C TYR A 334 -14.71 -14.91 45.76
N ASP A 335 -15.44 -14.52 44.72
CA ASP A 335 -16.70 -13.75 44.85
C ASP A 335 -16.48 -12.46 45.68
N LEU A 336 -15.38 -11.75 45.36
CA LEU A 336 -14.97 -10.50 46.02
C LEU A 336 -15.47 -9.29 45.22
N ASN A 337 -16.07 -8.32 45.93
CA ASN A 337 -16.30 -6.97 45.42
C ASN A 337 -15.36 -5.98 46.12
N VAL A 338 -14.40 -5.42 45.37
CA VAL A 338 -13.32 -4.58 45.92
C VAL A 338 -13.45 -3.13 45.44
N ILE A 339 -13.50 -2.19 46.38
CA ILE A 339 -13.38 -0.76 46.06
C ILE A 339 -11.94 -0.31 46.30
N GLY A 340 -11.28 0.14 45.23
CA GLY A 340 -9.94 0.68 45.27
C GLY A 340 -9.90 2.21 45.33
N GLY A 341 -8.85 2.78 44.74
CA GLY A 341 -8.50 4.21 44.84
C GLY A 341 -7.19 4.45 45.59
N ASN A 342 -6.58 5.62 45.37
CA ASN A 342 -5.33 6.05 46.03
C ASN A 342 -4.14 5.06 45.92
N GLY A 343 -4.10 4.22 44.88
CA GLY A 343 -3.04 3.21 44.69
C GLY A 343 -3.30 1.87 45.38
N ALA A 344 -4.56 1.59 45.75
CA ALA A 344 -4.99 0.29 46.25
C ALA A 344 -4.51 -0.84 45.34
N THR A 345 -4.03 -1.94 45.93
CA THR A 345 -3.37 -3.02 45.21
C THR A 345 -3.85 -4.38 45.68
N ILE A 346 -4.13 -5.30 44.76
CA ILE A 346 -4.25 -6.74 45.02
C ILE A 346 -2.93 -7.38 44.59
N ASN A 347 -2.19 -7.93 45.56
CA ASN A 347 -0.91 -8.60 45.34
C ASN A 347 -1.04 -10.09 45.65
N MET A 348 -0.92 -10.94 44.62
CA MET A 348 -1.01 -12.40 44.79
C MET A 348 0.36 -13.08 44.69
N SER A 349 0.57 -14.13 45.46
CA SER A 349 1.80 -14.94 45.40
C SER A 349 1.58 -16.42 45.67
N ASN A 350 2.57 -17.23 45.30
CA ASN A 350 2.60 -18.68 45.55
C ASN A 350 1.49 -19.50 44.84
N GLY A 351 1.07 -19.06 43.65
CA GLY A 351 0.46 -19.93 42.63
C GLY A 351 -1.02 -20.28 42.81
N ARG A 352 -1.75 -19.54 43.65
CA ARG A 352 -3.22 -19.63 43.78
C ARG A 352 -3.93 -18.61 42.90
N TYR A 353 -5.24 -18.76 42.76
CA TYR A 353 -6.05 -18.02 41.77
C TYR A 353 -7.11 -17.12 42.42
N ALA A 354 -7.55 -16.12 41.68
CA ALA A 354 -8.78 -15.39 41.92
C ALA A 354 -9.88 -15.98 41.02
N TYR A 355 -11.10 -16.02 41.54
CA TYR A 355 -12.28 -16.53 40.88
C TYR A 355 -13.42 -15.51 41.02
N ASP A 356 -13.97 -15.08 39.87
CA ASP A 356 -15.07 -14.11 39.76
C ASP A 356 -14.89 -12.88 40.70
N LEU A 357 -13.94 -12.00 40.33
CA LEU A 357 -13.58 -10.81 41.09
C LEU A 357 -14.15 -9.54 40.42
N GLU A 358 -14.87 -8.74 41.20
CA GLU A 358 -15.26 -7.37 40.86
C GLU A 358 -14.33 -6.38 41.56
N ALA A 359 -13.75 -5.42 40.84
CA ALA A 359 -12.92 -4.40 41.46
C ALA A 359 -13.01 -3.03 40.76
N SER A 360 -12.80 -1.95 41.52
CA SER A 360 -12.73 -0.58 40.96
C SER A 360 -11.41 0.11 41.32
N ASP A 361 -10.84 0.89 40.40
CA ASP A 361 -9.63 1.70 40.61
C ASP A 361 -8.48 0.95 41.32
N ILE A 362 -8.06 -0.18 40.73
CA ILE A 362 -7.18 -1.17 41.37
C ILE A 362 -5.88 -1.43 40.59
N ILE A 363 -4.82 -1.71 41.34
CA ILE A 363 -3.56 -2.24 40.82
C ILE A 363 -3.51 -3.76 41.06
N LEU A 364 -3.19 -4.53 40.03
CA LEU A 364 -2.86 -5.95 40.12
C LEU A 364 -1.34 -6.12 40.12
N ASP A 365 -0.82 -6.77 41.15
CA ASP A 365 0.62 -6.98 41.35
C ASP A 365 0.93 -8.43 41.80
N GLY A 366 2.20 -8.83 41.71
CA GLY A 366 2.62 -10.20 41.98
C GLY A 366 2.23 -11.17 40.86
N GLU A 367 1.90 -12.41 41.19
CA GLU A 367 1.45 -13.47 40.27
C GLU A 367 -0.07 -13.66 40.37
N VAL A 368 -0.83 -12.85 39.63
CA VAL A 368 -2.28 -12.88 39.61
C VAL A 368 -2.77 -13.94 38.62
N ILE A 369 -3.28 -15.04 39.16
CA ILE A 369 -3.83 -16.16 38.37
C ILE A 369 -5.35 -16.05 38.35
N LEU A 370 -5.96 -16.06 37.17
CA LEU A 370 -7.39 -15.82 37.00
C LEU A 370 -8.11 -17.08 36.53
N TRP A 371 -9.27 -17.38 37.11
CA TRP A 371 -10.15 -18.46 36.67
C TRP A 371 -11.61 -18.03 36.78
N GLY A 372 -12.38 -18.06 35.70
CA GLY A 372 -13.78 -17.66 35.74
C GLY A 372 -14.19 -16.87 34.50
N ALA A 373 -15.43 -16.41 34.45
CA ALA A 373 -15.91 -15.58 33.36
C ALA A 373 -16.44 -14.22 33.83
N ASP A 374 -16.61 -14.05 35.15
CA ASP A 374 -17.31 -12.91 35.73
C ASP A 374 -16.31 -11.97 36.41
N PHE A 375 -15.20 -11.65 35.73
CA PHE A 375 -14.30 -10.58 36.17
C PHE A 375 -14.79 -9.23 35.63
N SER A 376 -15.06 -8.28 36.52
CA SER A 376 -15.48 -6.92 36.17
C SER A 376 -14.57 -5.89 36.84
N PHE A 377 -13.89 -5.09 36.02
CA PHE A 377 -13.05 -4.00 36.49
C PHE A 377 -13.63 -2.68 36.02
N THR A 378 -13.86 -1.74 36.94
CA THR A 378 -14.37 -0.39 36.62
C THR A 378 -13.34 0.67 36.99
N GLY A 379 -13.32 1.80 36.29
CA GLY A 379 -12.30 2.83 36.51
C GLY A 379 -10.91 2.39 36.05
N LEU A 380 -9.84 2.90 36.68
CA LEU A 380 -8.48 2.60 36.24
C LEU A 380 -8.03 1.21 36.72
N LEU A 381 -7.76 0.29 35.79
CA LEU A 381 -7.08 -0.97 36.08
C LEU A 381 -5.61 -0.88 35.66
N THR A 382 -4.68 -1.16 36.58
CA THR A 382 -3.24 -1.24 36.26
C THR A 382 -2.70 -2.63 36.57
N ASN A 383 -2.10 -3.31 35.58
CA ASN A 383 -1.30 -4.52 35.82
C ASN A 383 0.19 -4.17 35.95
N ASN A 384 0.77 -4.35 37.14
CA ASN A 384 2.21 -4.20 37.38
C ASN A 384 2.94 -5.55 37.50
N GLY A 385 2.19 -6.64 37.68
CA GLY A 385 2.73 -7.99 37.88
C GLY A 385 2.53 -8.91 36.68
N ILE A 386 2.36 -10.20 36.97
CA ILE A 386 2.01 -11.24 36.00
C ILE A 386 0.52 -11.51 36.09
N MET A 387 -0.20 -11.35 34.99
CA MET A 387 -1.58 -11.78 34.81
C MET A 387 -1.63 -13.00 33.90
N LYS A 388 -2.15 -14.12 34.41
CA LYS A 388 -2.30 -15.35 33.62
C LYS A 388 -3.57 -16.12 33.97
N ASN A 389 -4.05 -16.96 33.06
CA ASN A 389 -5.16 -17.87 33.37
C ASN A 389 -4.70 -19.03 34.28
N TYR A 390 -5.64 -19.62 35.02
CA TYR A 390 -5.42 -20.87 35.75
C TYR A 390 -5.14 -22.04 34.79
N ILE A 391 -4.23 -22.93 35.18
CA ILE A 391 -3.74 -24.02 34.31
C ILE A 391 -4.85 -24.93 33.74
N SER A 392 -6.05 -24.97 34.33
CA SER A 392 -7.17 -25.76 33.78
C SER A 392 -8.38 -24.92 33.33
N GLY A 393 -8.32 -23.60 33.51
CA GLY A 393 -9.43 -22.66 33.33
C GLY A 393 -9.09 -21.51 32.39
N SER A 394 -10.12 -20.92 31.77
CA SER A 394 -10.00 -19.65 31.03
C SER A 394 -10.45 -18.49 31.93
N ALA A 395 -10.11 -17.27 31.55
CA ALA A 395 -10.52 -16.04 32.20
C ALA A 395 -11.10 -15.07 31.17
N VAL A 396 -12.24 -14.45 31.49
CA VAL A 396 -12.83 -13.36 30.69
C VAL A 396 -12.92 -12.14 31.58
N LEU A 397 -12.27 -11.05 31.17
CA LEU A 397 -12.24 -9.79 31.92
C LEU A 397 -13.02 -8.72 31.14
N GLY A 398 -14.04 -8.15 31.77
CA GLY A 398 -14.66 -6.89 31.35
C GLY A 398 -13.97 -5.73 32.05
N ILE A 399 -13.43 -4.78 31.29
CA ILE A 399 -12.74 -3.60 31.83
C ILE A 399 -13.47 -2.34 31.34
N GLU A 400 -14.38 -1.85 32.18
CA GLU A 400 -15.17 -0.63 32.00
C GLU A 400 -14.40 0.59 32.55
N GLY A 401 -13.29 0.90 31.90
CA GLY A 401 -12.40 2.01 32.25
C GLY A 401 -11.03 1.85 31.60
N ASP A 402 -10.09 2.73 31.96
CA ASP A 402 -8.75 2.74 31.37
C ASP A 402 -7.93 1.54 31.85
N PHE A 403 -7.18 0.93 30.93
CA PHE A 403 -6.31 -0.20 31.22
C PHE A 403 -4.84 0.12 30.95
N VAL A 404 -4.00 -0.04 31.97
CA VAL A 404 -2.55 0.12 31.86
C VAL A 404 -1.86 -1.20 32.17
N ASN A 405 -1.19 -1.78 31.18
CA ASN A 405 -0.33 -2.95 31.38
C ASN A 405 1.15 -2.54 31.47
N ASN A 406 1.73 -2.59 32.66
CA ASN A 406 3.18 -2.42 32.88
C ASN A 406 3.91 -3.77 33.09
N GLY A 407 3.16 -4.85 33.29
CA GLY A 407 3.69 -6.19 33.56
C GLY A 407 3.48 -7.18 32.41
N ASP A 408 3.29 -8.46 32.74
CA ASP A 408 3.14 -9.53 31.76
C ASP A 408 1.72 -10.06 31.71
N ILE A 409 1.13 -10.15 30.52
CA ILE A 409 -0.16 -10.81 30.29
C ILE A 409 0.03 -11.93 29.28
N PHE A 410 -0.21 -13.18 29.70
CA PHE A 410 -0.05 -14.35 28.83
C PHE A 410 -0.93 -15.53 29.23
N ASN A 411 -1.15 -16.45 28.29
CA ASN A 411 -1.82 -17.73 28.59
C ASN A 411 -0.82 -18.74 29.16
N TRP A 412 -1.07 -19.33 30.32
CA TRP A 412 -0.16 -20.35 30.88
C TRP A 412 -0.21 -21.67 30.08
N ASN A 413 -1.32 -21.99 29.44
CA ASN A 413 -1.46 -23.24 28.69
C ASN A 413 -2.47 -23.11 27.53
N SER A 414 -3.11 -24.22 27.13
CA SER A 414 -4.12 -24.24 26.06
C SER A 414 -5.44 -23.52 26.39
N ARG A 415 -5.59 -22.97 27.60
CA ARG A 415 -6.74 -22.16 28.00
C ARG A 415 -6.40 -20.67 27.84
N TYR A 416 -7.42 -19.83 27.87
CA TYR A 416 -7.30 -18.48 27.30
C TYR A 416 -7.64 -17.40 28.32
N ILE A 417 -6.98 -16.25 28.19
CA ILE A 417 -7.48 -14.97 28.69
C ILE A 417 -8.13 -14.22 27.53
N THR A 418 -9.30 -13.66 27.81
CA THR A 418 -10.05 -12.75 26.95
C THR A 418 -10.15 -11.40 27.67
N LEU A 419 -9.68 -10.32 27.04
CA LEU A 419 -9.85 -8.96 27.55
C LEU A 419 -10.90 -8.23 26.70
N ASN A 420 -11.96 -7.72 27.34
CA ASN A 420 -12.91 -6.79 26.75
C ASN A 420 -12.65 -5.39 27.33
N LEU A 421 -12.17 -4.47 26.50
CA LEU A 421 -11.62 -3.19 26.91
C LEU A 421 -12.54 -2.05 26.45
N GLU A 422 -13.12 -1.27 27.36
CA GLU A 422 -14.03 -0.16 27.02
C GLU A 422 -13.43 1.25 27.20
N GLY A 423 -12.34 1.41 27.96
CA GLY A 423 -11.60 2.68 28.10
C GLY A 423 -10.29 2.73 27.31
N ASP A 424 -9.44 3.73 27.62
CA ASP A 424 -8.15 3.90 26.96
C ASP A 424 -7.17 2.79 27.36
N VAL A 425 -6.29 2.37 26.44
CA VAL A 425 -5.40 1.21 26.66
C VAL A 425 -3.94 1.60 26.46
N THR A 426 -3.13 1.43 27.50
CA THR A 426 -1.68 1.61 27.43
C THR A 426 -0.98 0.29 27.73
N ASN A 427 -0.19 -0.21 26.78
CA ASN A 427 0.63 -1.40 26.98
C ASN A 427 2.12 -1.05 26.99
N ASN A 428 2.73 -1.06 28.18
CA ASN A 428 4.17 -0.91 28.42
C ASN A 428 4.89 -2.24 28.70
N GLY A 429 4.16 -3.35 28.76
CA GLY A 429 4.67 -4.66 29.15
C GLY A 429 4.53 -5.73 28.06
N THR A 430 4.47 -7.00 28.48
CA THR A 430 4.23 -8.14 27.59
C THR A 430 2.74 -8.36 27.42
N TRP A 431 2.29 -8.57 26.18
CA TRP A 431 0.90 -8.82 25.84
C TRP A 431 0.84 -9.99 24.85
N THR A 432 0.57 -11.20 25.31
CA THR A 432 0.63 -12.44 24.49
C THR A 432 -0.51 -13.41 24.81
N HIS A 433 -1.64 -12.88 25.27
CA HIS A 433 -2.82 -13.68 25.56
C HIS A 433 -3.62 -14.01 24.28
N HIS A 434 -4.75 -14.71 24.42
CA HIS A 434 -5.43 -15.28 23.26
C HIS A 434 -6.30 -14.28 22.50
N TYR A 435 -7.08 -13.48 23.21
CA TYR A 435 -8.12 -12.65 22.63
C TYR A 435 -8.20 -11.26 23.27
N THR A 436 -7.96 -10.24 22.47
CA THR A 436 -8.23 -8.83 22.82
C THR A 436 -9.45 -8.35 22.04
N ASN A 437 -10.41 -7.74 22.72
CA ASN A 437 -11.56 -7.07 22.10
C ASN A 437 -11.63 -5.63 22.59
N PHE A 438 -11.45 -4.68 21.67
CA PHE A 438 -11.78 -3.29 21.92
C PHE A 438 -13.29 -3.13 21.81
N ALA A 439 -13.95 -2.75 22.91
CA ALA A 439 -15.39 -2.69 23.07
C ALA A 439 -15.83 -1.27 23.48
N GLY A 440 -17.13 -1.06 23.68
CA GLY A 440 -17.69 0.23 24.07
C GLY A 440 -18.27 1.03 22.90
N THR A 441 -18.47 2.32 23.11
CA THR A 441 -19.11 3.22 22.13
C THR A 441 -18.42 4.56 21.92
N SER A 442 -17.45 4.90 22.78
CA SER A 442 -16.63 6.11 22.70
C SER A 442 -15.32 5.84 21.99
N ASP A 443 -14.69 6.89 21.48
CA ASP A 443 -13.31 6.79 21.00
C ASP A 443 -12.38 6.32 22.12
N GLN A 444 -11.43 5.45 21.79
CA GLN A 444 -10.42 4.93 22.73
C GLN A 444 -9.03 5.27 22.22
N THR A 445 -8.18 5.78 23.10
CA THR A 445 -6.76 5.96 22.81
C THR A 445 -6.00 4.67 23.11
N ILE A 446 -5.23 4.16 22.14
CA ILE A 446 -4.35 3.00 22.33
C ILE A 446 -2.88 3.42 22.24
N VAL A 447 -2.05 2.86 23.13
CA VAL A 447 -0.61 3.19 23.23
C VAL A 447 0.22 1.92 23.39
N CYS A 448 1.26 1.78 22.56
CA CYS A 448 2.36 0.86 22.79
C CYS A 448 3.56 1.62 23.38
N GLY A 449 3.98 1.24 24.57
CA GLY A 449 5.24 1.67 25.16
C GLY A 449 6.43 1.23 24.31
N SER A 450 7.60 1.84 24.56
CA SER A 450 8.82 1.56 23.79
C SER A 450 9.20 0.09 23.83
N GLY A 451 9.09 -0.61 22.69
CA GLY A 451 9.42 -2.03 22.54
C GLY A 451 8.28 -2.99 22.91
N SER A 452 7.11 -2.47 23.28
CA SER A 452 5.89 -3.24 23.51
C SER A 452 5.06 -3.36 22.23
N SER A 453 4.24 -4.39 22.17
CA SER A 453 3.31 -4.64 21.07
C SER A 453 2.03 -5.27 21.61
N PHE A 454 0.93 -5.13 20.88
CA PHE A 454 -0.26 -5.95 21.07
C PHE A 454 -0.03 -7.28 20.34
N ALA A 455 0.44 -8.29 21.06
CA ALA A 455 0.70 -9.62 20.50
C ALA A 455 -0.31 -10.68 20.98
N GLY A 456 -0.39 -11.79 20.25
CA GLY A 456 -1.33 -12.87 20.57
C GLY A 456 -2.40 -13.05 19.51
N LEU A 457 -3.05 -14.23 19.54
CA LEU A 457 -3.64 -14.81 18.34
C LEU A 457 -4.70 -13.94 17.65
N ASN A 458 -5.61 -13.32 18.41
CA ASN A 458 -6.72 -12.56 17.83
C ASN A 458 -6.92 -11.21 18.54
N CYS A 459 -7.05 -10.17 17.75
CA CYS A 459 -7.51 -8.85 18.17
C CYS A 459 -8.76 -8.50 17.37
N THR A 460 -9.83 -8.11 18.07
CA THR A 460 -11.09 -7.71 17.44
C THR A 460 -11.54 -6.35 17.90
N ASN A 461 -12.36 -5.72 17.07
CA ASN A 461 -13.04 -4.49 17.44
C ASN A 461 -14.56 -4.70 17.39
N THR A 462 -15.19 -4.39 18.51
CA THR A 462 -16.65 -4.22 18.65
C THR A 462 -17.02 -2.81 19.10
N ASN A 463 -16.03 -1.96 19.37
CA ASN A 463 -16.23 -0.55 19.68
C ASN A 463 -16.74 0.20 18.45
N THR A 464 -17.85 0.92 18.60
CA THR A 464 -18.41 1.77 17.54
C THR A 464 -17.72 3.13 17.40
N GLY A 465 -16.93 3.54 18.39
CA GLY A 465 -16.03 4.68 18.31
C GLY A 465 -14.74 4.36 17.55
N SER A 466 -13.89 5.37 17.38
CA SER A 466 -12.57 5.21 16.76
C SER A 466 -11.54 4.72 17.77
N LEU A 467 -10.61 3.87 17.32
CA LEU A 467 -9.37 3.57 18.03
C LEU A 467 -8.30 4.55 17.58
N ILE A 468 -7.93 5.49 18.44
CA ILE A 468 -6.99 6.56 18.16
C ILE A 468 -5.61 6.13 18.66
N ALA A 469 -4.62 6.13 17.78
CA ALA A 469 -3.24 5.87 18.19
C ALA A 469 -2.68 7.06 19.00
N GLY A 470 -2.21 6.78 20.22
CA GLY A 470 -1.43 7.72 21.04
C GLY A 470 0.09 7.53 20.94
N SER A 471 0.54 6.53 20.16
CA SER A 471 1.93 6.22 19.83
C SER A 471 1.99 5.43 18.53
N ASP A 472 3.19 5.08 18.06
CA ASP A 472 3.32 4.00 17.07
C ASP A 472 2.68 2.72 17.65
N ILE A 473 1.89 2.02 16.85
CA ILE A 473 1.17 0.81 17.24
C ILE A 473 1.83 -0.38 16.56
N SER A 474 2.03 -1.45 17.31
CA SER A 474 2.62 -2.69 16.79
C SER A 474 1.73 -3.87 17.11
N PHE A 475 1.31 -4.60 16.08
CA PHE A 475 0.68 -5.92 16.20
C PHE A 475 1.68 -6.99 15.78
N VAL A 476 1.87 -8.01 16.62
CA VAL A 476 2.85 -9.08 16.39
C VAL A 476 2.20 -10.44 16.59
N ASP A 477 2.30 -11.35 15.63
CA ASP A 477 1.65 -12.67 15.66
C ASP A 477 0.16 -12.54 16.01
N CYS A 478 -0.52 -11.62 15.31
CA CYS A 478 -1.87 -11.18 15.67
C CYS A 478 -2.78 -11.08 14.45
N ASN A 479 -3.93 -11.75 14.53
CA ASN A 479 -5.01 -11.63 13.57
C ASN A 479 -5.95 -10.51 14.00
N VAL A 480 -5.89 -9.37 13.31
CA VAL A 480 -6.70 -8.18 13.61
C VAL A 480 -7.94 -8.16 12.73
N ASP A 481 -9.13 -8.29 13.32
CA ASP A 481 -10.42 -8.24 12.61
C ASP A 481 -11.35 -7.19 13.24
N PHE A 482 -11.55 -6.07 12.55
CA PHE A 482 -12.39 -4.99 13.04
C PHE A 482 -13.86 -5.13 12.63
N ASN A 483 -14.24 -6.24 11.96
CA ASN A 483 -15.62 -6.54 11.56
C ASN A 483 -16.32 -5.43 10.74
N ASN A 484 -15.57 -4.55 10.08
CA ASN A 484 -16.05 -3.33 9.43
C ASN A 484 -16.69 -2.33 10.41
N ILE A 485 -16.21 -2.29 11.65
CA ILE A 485 -16.69 -1.44 12.74
C ILE A 485 -15.53 -0.56 13.24
N GLY A 486 -15.83 0.72 13.42
CA GLY A 486 -14.86 1.70 13.90
C GLY A 486 -13.79 2.04 12.85
N VAL A 487 -12.86 2.89 13.27
CA VAL A 487 -11.70 3.34 12.48
C VAL A 487 -10.46 3.19 13.36
N LEU A 488 -9.36 2.70 12.79
CA LEU A 488 -8.04 2.85 13.41
C LEU A 488 -7.43 4.15 12.91
N ASP A 489 -7.45 5.18 13.75
CA ASP A 489 -6.95 6.51 13.43
C ASP A 489 -5.49 6.66 13.86
N ILE A 490 -4.60 6.71 12.87
CA ILE A 490 -3.16 6.96 13.05
C ILE A 490 -2.76 8.34 12.48
N SER A 491 -3.73 9.18 12.10
CA SER A 491 -3.55 10.43 11.34
C SER A 491 -2.69 11.49 12.04
N ALA A 492 -2.44 11.33 13.34
CA ALA A 492 -1.55 12.19 14.13
C ALA A 492 -0.05 12.04 13.79
N GLY A 493 0.31 11.19 12.82
CA GLY A 493 1.70 10.96 12.39
C GLY A 493 2.36 9.75 13.04
N TYR A 494 1.57 8.80 13.56
CA TYR A 494 2.05 7.55 14.13
C TYR A 494 2.07 6.43 13.08
N ASN A 495 2.98 5.47 13.26
CA ASN A 495 3.14 4.33 12.38
C ASN A 495 2.39 3.10 12.90
N LEU A 496 1.88 2.29 11.98
CA LEU A 496 1.29 0.99 12.24
C LEU A 496 2.23 -0.11 11.74
N ASN A 497 2.78 -0.90 12.67
CA ASN A 497 3.66 -2.02 12.36
C ASN A 497 2.90 -3.34 12.56
N VAL A 498 2.92 -4.21 11.56
CA VAL A 498 2.30 -5.53 11.62
C VAL A 498 3.32 -6.59 11.20
N SER A 499 3.68 -7.48 12.13
CA SER A 499 4.65 -8.57 11.92
C SER A 499 3.98 -9.89 12.23
N ASP A 500 3.80 -10.74 11.20
CA ASP A 500 3.02 -11.97 11.25
C ASP A 500 1.53 -11.76 11.63
N GLY A 501 0.63 -12.56 11.05
CA GLY A 501 -0.82 -12.36 11.16
C GLY A 501 -1.43 -11.54 10.01
N TYR A 502 -2.55 -10.85 10.26
CA TYR A 502 -3.26 -10.10 9.22
C TYR A 502 -4.12 -8.96 9.73
N LEU A 503 -4.41 -8.01 8.83
CA LEU A 503 -5.42 -6.98 9.02
C LEU A 503 -6.65 -7.32 8.16
N TYR A 504 -7.82 -7.48 8.77
CA TYR A 504 -9.07 -7.87 8.11
C TYR A 504 -10.23 -6.96 8.48
N ASN A 505 -11.05 -6.59 7.48
CA ASN A 505 -12.23 -5.73 7.65
C ASN A 505 -11.96 -4.46 8.47
N ILE A 506 -10.78 -3.84 8.29
CA ILE A 506 -10.36 -2.66 9.03
C ILE A 506 -10.32 -1.44 8.10
N TYR A 507 -10.70 -0.29 8.63
CA TYR A 507 -10.47 1.02 8.02
C TYR A 507 -9.39 1.76 8.80
N ILE A 508 -8.26 2.03 8.15
CA ILE A 508 -7.14 2.78 8.72
C ILE A 508 -7.19 4.22 8.19
N LEU A 509 -7.34 5.18 9.09
CA LEU A 509 -7.23 6.59 8.75
C LEU A 509 -5.78 7.05 8.99
N GLY A 510 -5.03 7.18 7.90
CA GLY A 510 -3.68 7.72 7.90
C GLY A 510 -3.64 9.25 7.92
N GLY A 511 -2.44 9.78 7.74
CA GLY A 511 -2.16 11.20 7.67
C GLY A 511 -0.80 11.45 7.03
N ASN A 512 -0.38 12.72 6.99
CA ASN A 512 0.86 13.07 6.30
C ASN A 512 2.07 12.36 6.93
N GLY A 513 2.68 11.44 6.18
CA GLY A 513 3.87 10.70 6.58
C GLY A 513 3.62 9.46 7.43
N THR A 514 2.36 9.05 7.64
CA THR A 514 2.05 7.81 8.40
C THR A 514 2.35 6.57 7.57
N GLU A 515 2.99 5.59 8.21
CA GLU A 515 3.43 4.36 7.56
C GLU A 515 2.63 3.14 8.06
N LEU A 516 2.17 2.32 7.12
CA LEU A 516 1.74 0.95 7.36
C LEU A 516 2.88 0.02 6.91
N ASN A 517 3.58 -0.54 7.89
CA ASN A 517 4.71 -1.43 7.70
C ASN A 517 4.28 -2.88 7.94
N MET A 518 4.35 -3.72 6.92
CA MET A 518 4.03 -5.15 7.02
C MET A 518 5.29 -6.01 6.88
N SER A 519 5.50 -6.96 7.79
CA SER A 519 6.66 -7.86 7.79
C SER A 519 6.31 -9.29 8.18
N ASP A 520 7.28 -10.20 7.99
CA ASP A 520 7.22 -11.60 8.46
C ASP A 520 5.99 -12.40 7.98
N GLY A 521 5.45 -12.06 6.80
CA GLY A 521 4.29 -12.75 6.21
C GLY A 521 2.94 -12.13 6.59
N ALA A 522 2.93 -10.94 7.22
CA ALA A 522 1.72 -10.18 7.44
C ALA A 522 1.05 -9.79 6.11
N TYR A 523 -0.29 -9.81 6.09
CA TYR A 523 -1.07 -9.45 4.90
C TYR A 523 -2.27 -8.54 5.19
N PHE A 524 -2.62 -7.72 4.20
CA PHE A 524 -3.74 -6.78 4.21
C PHE A 524 -4.92 -7.37 3.45
N TYR A 525 -6.04 -7.62 4.15
CA TYR A 525 -7.13 -8.46 3.67
C TYR A 525 -8.48 -7.75 3.73
N TYR A 526 -9.18 -7.57 2.60
CA TYR A 526 -10.50 -6.87 2.54
C TYR A 526 -10.58 -5.64 3.45
N SER A 527 -9.57 -4.79 3.36
CA SER A 527 -9.37 -3.67 4.28
C SER A 527 -9.11 -2.39 3.50
N SER A 528 -9.22 -1.26 4.20
CA SER A 528 -9.04 0.05 3.61
C SER A 528 -8.03 0.89 4.38
N ALA A 529 -7.24 1.69 3.68
CA ALA A 529 -6.32 2.64 4.29
C ALA A 529 -6.28 3.96 3.50
N GLU A 530 -6.44 5.08 4.17
CA GLU A 530 -6.43 6.42 3.57
C GLU A 530 -5.12 7.14 3.89
N ASP A 531 -4.57 7.89 2.91
CA ASP A 531 -3.40 8.77 3.07
C ASP A 531 -2.17 8.08 3.69
N ILE A 532 -1.74 6.96 3.08
CA ILE A 532 -0.80 6.02 3.70
C ILE A 532 0.50 5.82 2.90
N ILE A 533 1.60 5.60 3.63
CA ILE A 533 2.84 5.05 3.09
C ILE A 533 2.84 3.53 3.32
N LEU A 534 2.94 2.73 2.26
CA LEU A 534 3.09 1.28 2.35
C LEU A 534 4.56 0.90 2.34
N SER A 535 4.99 0.17 3.36
CA SER A 535 6.38 -0.31 3.48
C SER A 535 6.47 -1.77 3.90
N GLY A 536 7.71 -2.28 4.00
CA GLY A 536 7.95 -3.70 4.20
C GLY A 536 7.47 -4.53 3.00
N ILE A 537 6.89 -5.70 3.25
CA ILE A 537 6.23 -6.53 2.23
C ILE A 537 4.74 -6.53 2.55
N THR A 538 3.98 -5.72 1.83
CA THR A 538 2.52 -5.69 1.96
C THR A 538 1.91 -6.69 0.99
N GLU A 539 1.65 -7.91 1.51
CA GLU A 539 0.87 -8.90 0.78
C GLU A 539 -0.62 -8.53 0.81
N MET A 540 -1.23 -8.43 -0.36
CA MET A 540 -2.63 -8.04 -0.50
C MET A 540 -3.50 -9.27 -0.74
N TYR A 541 -4.60 -9.39 -0.01
CA TYR A 541 -5.57 -10.45 -0.20
C TYR A 541 -6.98 -9.88 -0.39
N GLY A 542 -7.70 -10.36 -1.42
CA GLY A 542 -9.03 -9.83 -1.75
C GLY A 542 -8.97 -8.45 -2.40
N THR A 543 -10.01 -7.66 -2.16
CA THR A 543 -10.11 -6.27 -2.64
C THR A 543 -9.75 -5.33 -1.50
N CYS A 544 -8.73 -4.50 -1.70
CA CYS A 544 -8.29 -3.51 -0.71
C CYS A 544 -8.46 -2.11 -1.31
N ASP A 545 -9.02 -1.20 -0.52
CA ASP A 545 -9.44 0.12 -0.99
C ASP A 545 -8.61 1.23 -0.31
N PHE A 546 -8.14 2.18 -1.11
CA PHE A 546 -7.33 3.31 -0.67
C PHE A 546 -8.01 4.60 -1.11
N PRO A 547 -8.87 5.20 -0.26
CA PRO A 547 -9.64 6.40 -0.61
C PRO A 547 -8.78 7.66 -0.82
N GLY A 548 -7.56 7.68 -0.28
CA GLY A 548 -6.62 8.80 -0.35
C GLY A 548 -5.41 8.49 -1.21
N TYR A 549 -4.31 9.21 -0.98
CA TYR A 549 -3.05 8.93 -1.67
C TYR A 549 -2.38 7.65 -1.14
N VAL A 550 -1.56 7.03 -1.98
CA VAL A 550 -0.70 5.90 -1.61
C VAL A 550 0.72 6.17 -2.06
N ILE A 551 1.67 6.03 -1.13
CA ILE A 551 3.10 6.03 -1.46
C ILE A 551 3.65 4.64 -1.13
N ASN A 552 4.05 3.88 -2.14
CA ASN A 552 4.74 2.62 -1.94
C ASN A 552 6.25 2.84 -1.79
N THR A 553 6.83 2.48 -0.64
CA THR A 553 8.29 2.42 -0.43
C THR A 553 8.80 1.00 -0.22
N GLY A 554 7.90 0.03 -0.08
CA GLY A 554 8.20 -1.39 0.13
C GLY A 554 7.88 -2.25 -1.10
N THR A 555 7.41 -3.46 -0.86
CA THR A 555 6.91 -4.37 -1.90
C THR A 555 5.40 -4.53 -1.76
N ILE A 556 4.66 -4.22 -2.82
CA ILE A 556 3.24 -4.58 -2.96
C ILE A 556 3.17 -5.84 -3.83
N THR A 557 2.51 -6.88 -3.30
CA THR A 557 2.32 -8.13 -4.05
C THR A 557 1.03 -8.83 -3.65
N ASN A 558 0.56 -9.76 -4.48
CA ASN A 558 -0.59 -10.60 -4.14
C ASN A 558 -0.26 -11.64 -3.06
N PHE A 559 -1.28 -12.06 -2.31
CA PHE A 559 -1.16 -13.19 -1.40
C PHE A 559 -0.83 -14.50 -2.14
N ILE A 560 -0.03 -15.38 -1.53
CA ILE A 560 0.57 -16.57 -2.19
C ILE A 560 -0.40 -17.49 -2.95
N SER A 561 -1.67 -17.50 -2.58
CA SER A 561 -2.69 -18.40 -3.13
C SER A 561 -3.80 -17.73 -3.93
N ALA A 562 -3.83 -16.39 -4.01
CA ALA A 562 -4.93 -15.64 -4.61
C ALA A 562 -4.46 -14.41 -5.39
N SER A 563 -5.24 -14.01 -6.40
CA SER A 563 -5.10 -12.69 -7.04
C SER A 563 -5.75 -11.63 -6.16
N ASN A 564 -5.30 -10.37 -6.26
CA ASN A 564 -5.83 -9.25 -5.49
C ASN A 564 -6.17 -8.05 -6.37
N VAL A 565 -6.98 -7.16 -5.80
CA VAL A 565 -7.33 -5.87 -6.40
C VAL A 565 -7.00 -4.77 -5.41
N LEU A 566 -6.23 -3.79 -5.86
CA LEU A 566 -5.98 -2.53 -5.15
C LEU A 566 -6.74 -1.42 -5.85
N ASN A 567 -7.69 -0.80 -5.15
CA ASN A 567 -8.38 0.40 -5.65
C ASN A 567 -7.78 1.62 -4.97
N VAL A 568 -7.27 2.58 -5.74
CA VAL A 568 -6.65 3.80 -5.24
C VAL A 568 -7.39 4.99 -5.83
N ALA A 569 -8.10 5.74 -4.99
CA ALA A 569 -8.89 6.89 -5.45
C ALA A 569 -8.05 8.16 -5.58
N GLY A 570 -6.99 8.31 -4.78
CA GLY A 570 -6.03 9.42 -4.87
C GLY A 570 -4.81 9.08 -5.74
N ASP A 571 -3.75 9.90 -5.57
CA ASP A 571 -2.49 9.74 -6.31
C ASP A 571 -1.71 8.52 -5.83
N PHE A 572 -1.01 7.86 -6.75
CA PHE A 572 -0.20 6.70 -6.49
C PHE A 572 1.26 6.95 -6.85
N THR A 573 2.12 6.97 -5.83
CA THR A 573 3.58 7.10 -6.01
C THR A 573 4.26 5.78 -5.70
N ASN A 574 4.95 5.18 -6.67
CA ASN A 574 5.76 3.99 -6.48
C ASN A 574 7.25 4.34 -6.33
N ASN A 575 7.80 4.20 -5.14
CA ASN A 575 9.25 4.26 -4.88
C ASN A 575 9.85 2.86 -4.56
N GLY A 576 9.00 1.83 -4.54
CA GLY A 576 9.35 0.47 -4.14
C GLY A 576 9.24 -0.54 -5.27
N ILE A 577 8.72 -1.72 -4.97
CA ILE A 577 8.47 -2.81 -5.91
C ILE A 577 6.96 -3.10 -5.95
N ILE A 578 6.42 -3.27 -7.14
CA ILE A 578 5.10 -3.84 -7.37
C ILE A 578 5.31 -5.08 -8.23
N THR A 579 4.88 -6.25 -7.75
CA THR A 579 5.14 -7.51 -8.43
C THR A 579 4.03 -8.52 -8.21
N ASP A 580 3.83 -9.39 -9.19
CA ASP A 580 3.07 -10.62 -9.02
C ASP A 580 3.88 -11.71 -8.29
N TRP A 581 3.19 -12.63 -7.64
CA TRP A 581 3.78 -13.75 -6.91
C TRP A 581 3.07 -15.08 -7.17
N ASN A 582 3.85 -16.14 -7.42
CA ASN A 582 3.40 -17.53 -7.55
C ASN A 582 2.30 -17.76 -8.61
N GLY A 583 2.35 -17.03 -9.74
CA GLY A 583 1.41 -17.19 -10.86
C GLY A 583 -0.01 -16.70 -10.54
N ARG A 584 -0.14 -15.77 -9.61
CA ARG A 584 -1.36 -15.02 -9.29
C ARG A 584 -1.15 -13.56 -9.70
N GLN A 585 -2.25 -12.80 -9.79
CA GLN A 585 -2.26 -11.49 -10.43
C GLN A 585 -2.51 -10.38 -9.42
N THR A 586 -1.72 -9.33 -9.50
CA THR A 586 -1.93 -8.05 -8.81
C THR A 586 -2.61 -7.08 -9.77
N THR A 587 -3.82 -6.64 -9.43
CA THR A 587 -4.57 -5.65 -10.21
C THR A 587 -4.56 -4.30 -9.48
N LEU A 588 -4.16 -3.24 -10.18
CA LEU A 588 -4.20 -1.86 -9.68
C LEU A 588 -5.27 -1.09 -10.45
N ASN A 589 -6.25 -0.52 -9.74
CA ASN A 589 -7.23 0.42 -10.26
C ASN A 589 -6.93 1.78 -9.65
N ILE A 590 -6.43 2.73 -10.43
CA ILE A 590 -5.95 4.03 -9.91
C ILE A 590 -6.78 5.14 -10.54
N SER A 591 -7.35 6.02 -9.71
CA SER A 591 -8.15 7.17 -10.17
C SER A 591 -7.37 8.50 -10.16
N GLY A 592 -6.35 8.64 -9.31
CA GLY A 592 -5.46 9.81 -9.29
C GLY A 592 -4.24 9.68 -10.21
N ASP A 593 -3.28 10.58 -10.02
CA ASP A 593 -2.06 10.62 -10.83
C ASP A 593 -1.05 9.53 -10.44
N ILE A 594 -0.20 9.12 -11.37
CA ILE A 594 0.79 8.05 -11.18
C ILE A 594 2.21 8.62 -11.31
N THR A 595 3.03 8.36 -10.30
CA THR A 595 4.48 8.61 -10.35
C THR A 595 5.23 7.30 -10.09
N ASN A 596 6.04 6.83 -11.04
CA ASN A 596 6.83 5.60 -10.90
C ASN A 596 8.34 5.88 -10.81
N ASN A 597 8.91 5.70 -9.63
CA ASN A 597 10.34 5.77 -9.34
C ASN A 597 10.94 4.40 -8.99
N GLY A 598 10.14 3.34 -9.04
CA GLY A 598 10.47 1.99 -8.57
C GLY A 598 10.32 0.91 -9.64
N THR A 599 10.17 -0.33 -9.22
CA THR A 599 9.83 -1.47 -10.10
C THR A 599 8.31 -1.59 -10.21
N TRP A 600 7.82 -1.75 -11.43
CA TRP A 600 6.39 -1.89 -11.73
C TRP A 600 6.20 -3.13 -12.62
N GLU A 601 5.81 -4.26 -12.05
CA GLU A 601 5.75 -5.60 -12.67
C GLU A 601 4.43 -6.34 -12.31
N ASN A 602 3.31 -5.62 -12.20
CA ASN A 602 1.99 -6.23 -11.94
C ASN A 602 1.26 -6.64 -13.22
N TYR A 603 0.32 -7.57 -13.12
CA TYR A 603 -0.40 -8.07 -14.29
C TYR A 603 -1.31 -7.02 -14.96
N TYR A 604 -2.11 -6.29 -14.16
CA TYR A 604 -3.15 -5.38 -14.65
C TYR A 604 -3.05 -4.01 -13.99
N THR A 605 -2.92 -2.96 -14.80
CA THR A 605 -3.11 -1.57 -14.36
C THR A 605 -4.28 -0.94 -15.10
N TYR A 606 -5.26 -0.44 -14.37
CA TYR A 606 -6.42 0.29 -14.90
C TYR A 606 -6.39 1.74 -14.41
N LEU A 607 -6.40 2.64 -15.38
CA LEU A 607 -6.73 4.04 -15.19
C LEU A 607 -8.25 4.16 -15.06
N THR A 608 -8.72 4.73 -13.95
CA THR A 608 -10.15 4.84 -13.61
C THR A 608 -10.59 6.27 -13.30
N GLY A 609 -9.66 7.21 -13.37
CA GLY A 609 -9.90 8.64 -13.23
C GLY A 609 -10.40 9.26 -14.53
N THR A 610 -10.72 10.55 -14.49
CA THR A 610 -11.02 11.33 -15.70
C THR A 610 -9.72 11.67 -16.42
N ASP A 611 -9.11 12.81 -16.11
CA ASP A 611 -7.75 13.12 -16.53
C ASP A 611 -6.75 12.53 -15.52
N GLN A 612 -5.69 11.90 -16.02
CA GLN A 612 -4.64 11.31 -15.18
C GLN A 612 -3.26 11.63 -15.76
N HIS A 613 -2.36 12.09 -14.90
CA HIS A 613 -0.98 12.38 -15.22
C HIS A 613 -0.08 11.21 -14.83
N ILE A 614 0.80 10.82 -15.74
CA ILE A 614 1.75 9.72 -15.57
C ILE A 614 3.16 10.26 -15.74
N THR A 615 4.02 9.94 -14.78
CA THR A 615 5.47 10.16 -14.86
C THR A 615 6.21 8.90 -14.42
N ASN A 616 7.42 8.72 -14.94
CA ASN A 616 8.38 7.79 -14.37
C ASN A 616 9.80 8.40 -14.33
N THR A 617 10.61 7.92 -13.40
CA THR A 617 12.03 8.22 -13.38
C THR A 617 12.72 7.48 -14.53
N PRO A 618 13.68 8.09 -15.25
CA PRO A 618 14.42 7.42 -16.31
C PRO A 618 15.04 6.09 -15.84
N GLY A 619 14.72 5.00 -16.54
CA GLY A 619 15.17 3.65 -16.19
C GLY A 619 14.22 2.86 -15.28
N ASN A 620 13.07 3.42 -14.91
CA ASN A 620 11.99 2.76 -14.18
C ASN A 620 10.77 2.57 -15.09
N PRO A 621 10.81 1.63 -16.05
CA PRO A 621 9.72 1.42 -16.99
C PRO A 621 8.46 0.90 -16.28
N PHE A 622 7.30 1.19 -16.87
CA PHE A 622 6.10 0.41 -16.61
C PHE A 622 6.23 -0.92 -17.35
N THR A 623 6.19 -2.01 -16.59
CA THR A 623 6.18 -3.37 -17.13
C THR A 623 4.96 -4.13 -16.61
N GLY A 624 4.62 -5.24 -17.23
CA GLY A 624 3.42 -6.01 -16.91
C GLY A 624 2.57 -6.25 -18.15
N GLU A 625 1.65 -7.21 -18.10
CA GLU A 625 1.01 -7.69 -19.33
C GLU A 625 -0.01 -6.68 -19.91
N LYS A 626 -0.73 -5.94 -19.06
CA LYS A 626 -1.90 -5.15 -19.47
C LYS A 626 -1.99 -3.79 -18.76
N PHE A 627 -2.16 -2.73 -19.56
CA PHE A 627 -2.42 -1.37 -19.09
C PHE A 627 -3.64 -0.81 -19.81
N TYR A 628 -4.63 -0.31 -19.07
CA TYR A 628 -5.93 0.08 -19.61
C TYR A 628 -6.27 1.52 -19.25
N GLY A 629 -6.65 2.32 -20.25
CA GLY A 629 -7.30 3.62 -20.07
C GLY A 629 -8.71 3.51 -19.49
N ASN A 630 -9.29 4.60 -19.03
CA ASN A 630 -10.66 4.61 -18.51
C ASN A 630 -11.71 4.69 -19.64
N PRO A 631 -12.68 3.78 -19.78
CA PRO A 631 -13.73 3.89 -20.81
C PRO A 631 -14.61 5.16 -20.68
N THR A 632 -14.69 5.79 -19.51
CA THR A 632 -15.33 7.11 -19.38
C THR A 632 -14.33 8.20 -19.72
N ARG A 633 -14.40 8.72 -20.95
CA ARG A 633 -13.56 9.77 -21.55
C ARG A 633 -12.86 10.69 -20.54
N GLY A 634 -11.53 10.61 -20.51
CA GLY A 634 -10.61 11.62 -19.99
C GLY A 634 -9.20 11.42 -20.58
N ASN A 635 -8.32 12.40 -20.43
CA ASN A 635 -7.01 12.38 -21.08
C ASN A 635 -5.94 11.72 -20.19
N ILE A 636 -5.02 11.00 -20.81
CA ILE A 636 -3.85 10.44 -20.14
C ILE A 636 -2.65 11.32 -20.51
N TYR A 637 -2.07 12.03 -19.54
CA TYR A 637 -0.95 12.93 -19.78
C TYR A 637 0.37 12.23 -19.44
N LEU A 638 1.33 12.25 -20.36
CA LEU A 638 2.71 11.85 -20.10
C LEU A 638 3.54 13.10 -19.80
N ASP A 639 3.75 13.37 -18.51
CA ASP A 639 4.42 14.58 -18.04
C ASP A 639 5.96 14.45 -18.00
N SER A 640 6.48 13.25 -18.25
CA SER A 640 7.90 12.98 -18.50
C SER A 640 8.09 12.13 -19.76
N ASP A 641 9.34 11.85 -20.13
CA ASP A 641 9.64 10.65 -20.92
C ASP A 641 9.07 9.44 -20.17
N VAL A 642 8.38 8.53 -20.87
CA VAL A 642 7.77 7.33 -20.28
C VAL A 642 8.05 6.08 -21.08
N ASP A 643 8.44 5.01 -20.38
CA ASP A 643 8.81 3.71 -20.96
C ASP A 643 7.75 2.64 -20.63
N PHE A 644 7.30 1.91 -21.67
CA PHE A 644 6.53 0.69 -21.54
C PHE A 644 7.30 -0.49 -22.13
N ILE A 645 7.47 -1.57 -21.36
CA ILE A 645 8.17 -2.79 -21.78
C ILE A 645 7.28 -4.01 -21.57
N ASP A 646 7.07 -4.78 -22.65
CA ASP A 646 6.19 -5.97 -22.68
C ASP A 646 4.75 -5.69 -22.23
N VAL A 647 4.24 -4.49 -22.55
CA VAL A 647 2.90 -4.02 -22.13
C VAL A 647 1.95 -3.94 -23.32
N ASP A 648 0.76 -4.50 -23.17
CA ASP A 648 -0.38 -4.17 -24.04
C ASP A 648 -1.14 -2.99 -23.44
N PHE A 649 -0.88 -1.79 -23.97
CA PHE A 649 -1.54 -0.55 -23.58
C PHE A 649 -2.77 -0.27 -24.46
N ASP A 650 -3.93 -0.57 -23.89
CA ASP A 650 -5.24 -0.24 -24.43
C ASP A 650 -5.66 1.14 -23.93
N LEU A 651 -5.81 2.12 -24.82
CA LEU A 651 -6.23 3.46 -24.43
C LEU A 651 -7.74 3.54 -24.16
N ASN A 652 -8.56 2.52 -24.44
CA ASN A 652 -10.02 2.53 -24.24
C ASN A 652 -10.71 3.77 -24.82
N SER A 653 -10.34 4.14 -26.04
CA SER A 653 -10.77 5.33 -26.79
C SER A 653 -10.36 6.69 -26.19
N ASN A 654 -9.41 6.74 -25.25
CA ASN A 654 -8.88 7.99 -24.70
C ASN A 654 -7.78 8.60 -25.56
N ASN A 655 -7.43 9.85 -25.24
CA ASN A 655 -6.27 10.52 -25.79
C ASN A 655 -5.08 10.34 -24.84
N LEU A 656 -3.95 9.89 -25.38
CA LEU A 656 -2.64 9.90 -24.75
C LEU A 656 -1.91 11.18 -25.18
N ILE A 657 -1.77 12.12 -24.26
CA ILE A 657 -1.19 13.43 -24.51
C ILE A 657 0.27 13.43 -24.06
N LEU A 658 1.20 13.53 -25.00
CA LEU A 658 2.62 13.69 -24.72
C LEU A 658 2.90 15.18 -24.53
N GLN A 659 3.36 15.59 -23.35
CA GLN A 659 3.74 16.99 -23.14
C GLN A 659 4.91 17.40 -24.06
N ASP A 660 4.98 18.69 -24.38
CA ASP A 660 5.97 19.30 -25.28
C ASP A 660 7.40 18.75 -25.03
N GLY A 661 7.95 18.02 -26.01
CA GLY A 661 9.31 17.48 -25.99
C GLY A 661 9.51 16.12 -25.30
N ASN A 662 8.47 15.52 -24.73
CA ASN A 662 8.55 14.19 -24.11
C ASN A 662 8.55 13.07 -25.16
N THR A 663 9.18 11.95 -24.80
CA THR A 663 9.26 10.73 -25.60
C THR A 663 8.48 9.59 -24.94
N LEU A 664 7.63 8.93 -25.73
CA LEU A 664 7.06 7.64 -25.37
C LEU A 664 7.95 6.52 -25.92
N PHE A 665 8.58 5.76 -25.02
CA PHE A 665 9.39 4.60 -25.36
C PHE A 665 8.55 3.33 -25.25
N MET A 666 8.57 2.51 -26.30
CA MET A 666 7.90 1.21 -26.33
C MET A 666 8.88 0.12 -26.73
N ASP A 667 9.03 -0.89 -25.87
CA ASP A 667 9.81 -2.10 -26.15
C ASP A 667 8.91 -3.32 -26.07
N THR A 668 8.83 -4.11 -27.15
CA THR A 668 7.98 -5.32 -27.25
C THR A 668 6.50 -5.05 -26.89
N SER A 669 6.06 -3.78 -26.95
CA SER A 669 4.77 -3.32 -26.40
C SER A 669 3.77 -3.02 -27.51
N LYS A 670 2.47 -3.02 -27.16
CA LYS A 670 1.39 -2.65 -28.09
C LYS A 670 0.66 -1.42 -27.59
N LEU A 671 0.33 -0.50 -28.50
CA LEU A 671 -0.48 0.70 -28.20
C LEU A 671 -1.68 0.75 -29.14
N PHE A 672 -2.89 0.86 -28.60
CA PHE A 672 -4.13 0.72 -29.38
C PHE A 672 -5.37 1.34 -28.75
N ASP A 673 -6.43 1.40 -29.56
CA ASP A 673 -7.77 1.90 -29.24
C ASP A 673 -7.78 3.31 -28.64
N GLY A 674 -7.31 4.31 -29.39
CA GLY A 674 -7.32 5.70 -28.93
C GLY A 674 -6.60 6.67 -29.84
N SER A 675 -6.15 7.79 -29.28
CA SER A 675 -5.31 8.76 -29.99
C SER A 675 -4.03 9.06 -29.22
N VAL A 676 -2.97 9.41 -29.94
CA VAL A 676 -1.71 9.95 -29.41
C VAL A 676 -1.61 11.39 -29.89
N VAL A 677 -1.53 12.34 -28.97
CA VAL A 677 -1.59 13.78 -29.24
C VAL A 677 -0.39 14.48 -28.62
N THR A 678 0.26 15.35 -29.39
CA THR A 678 1.34 16.22 -28.88
C THR A 678 0.72 17.46 -28.21
N ALA A 679 1.15 17.80 -27.00
CA ALA A 679 0.71 19.03 -26.34
C ALA A 679 1.59 20.21 -26.76
N GLY A 680 1.00 21.24 -27.36
CA GLY A 680 1.69 22.50 -27.67
C GLY A 680 2.01 22.70 -29.15
N ASP A 681 2.45 23.92 -29.49
CA ASP A 681 2.51 24.39 -30.88
C ASP A 681 3.93 24.30 -31.50
N ASN A 682 4.97 23.95 -30.73
CA ASN A 682 6.37 24.24 -31.12
C ASN A 682 7.38 23.09 -31.01
N THR A 683 7.05 21.95 -30.39
CA THR A 683 7.93 20.77 -30.34
C THR A 683 7.15 19.49 -30.58
N ARG A 684 7.49 18.74 -31.63
CA ARG A 684 6.87 17.42 -31.90
C ARG A 684 7.25 16.45 -30.78
N SER A 685 6.28 15.70 -30.27
CA SER A 685 6.57 14.59 -29.37
C SER A 685 7.15 13.40 -30.15
N ILE A 686 7.88 12.55 -29.45
CA ILE A 686 8.60 11.42 -30.06
C ILE A 686 7.92 10.12 -29.64
N LEU A 687 7.60 9.27 -30.62
CA LEU A 687 7.22 7.89 -30.40
C LEU A 687 8.39 6.99 -30.82
N ASN A 688 9.05 6.38 -29.84
CA ASN A 688 10.21 5.53 -30.07
C ASN A 688 9.87 4.06 -29.79
N MET A 689 9.84 3.26 -30.85
CA MET A 689 9.38 1.87 -30.79
C MET A 689 10.50 0.89 -31.12
N ILE A 690 10.71 -0.15 -30.33
CA ILE A 690 11.74 -1.18 -30.58
C ILE A 690 11.20 -2.61 -30.35
N ASN A 691 12.00 -3.60 -30.76
CA ASN A 691 11.78 -5.04 -30.50
C ASN A 691 10.34 -5.53 -30.75
N ASP A 692 9.82 -5.31 -31.96
CA ASP A 692 8.47 -5.73 -32.36
C ASP A 692 7.32 -5.02 -31.63
N SER A 693 7.55 -3.80 -31.14
CA SER A 693 6.46 -2.92 -30.70
C SER A 693 5.51 -2.56 -31.86
N ARG A 694 4.21 -2.39 -31.56
CA ARG A 694 3.16 -2.27 -32.59
C ARG A 694 2.08 -1.24 -32.27
N LEU A 695 1.57 -0.61 -33.32
CA LEU A 695 0.36 0.23 -33.30
C LEU A 695 -0.78 -0.49 -34.01
N TYR A 696 -2.00 -0.42 -33.48
CA TYR A 696 -3.21 -0.89 -34.18
C TYR A 696 -4.46 -0.17 -33.66
N THR A 697 -5.41 0.16 -34.55
CA THR A 697 -6.61 0.96 -34.23
C THR A 697 -6.26 2.21 -33.41
N LEU A 698 -5.50 3.13 -34.01
CA LEU A 698 -4.91 4.27 -33.31
C LEU A 698 -4.84 5.50 -34.24
N SER A 699 -5.09 6.69 -33.70
CA SER A 699 -4.80 7.96 -34.39
C SER A 699 -3.56 8.61 -33.76
N VAL A 700 -2.61 9.07 -34.56
CA VAL A 700 -1.33 9.64 -34.08
C VAL A 700 -1.15 11.03 -34.68
N GLU A 701 -1.08 12.06 -33.85
CA GLU A 701 -1.01 13.48 -34.24
C GLU A 701 0.38 14.07 -34.02
N ASP A 702 0.90 14.80 -35.01
CA ASP A 702 2.11 15.65 -34.91
C ASP A 702 3.33 14.99 -34.24
N THR A 703 3.67 13.77 -34.69
CA THR A 703 4.67 12.93 -34.01
C THR A 703 5.93 12.70 -34.87
N GLU A 704 7.08 12.63 -34.20
CA GLU A 704 8.30 12.05 -34.76
C GLU A 704 8.39 10.54 -34.44
N LEU A 705 8.49 9.70 -35.46
CA LEU A 705 8.60 8.26 -35.35
C LEU A 705 10.07 7.82 -35.36
N GLN A 706 10.52 7.29 -34.22
CA GLN A 706 11.85 6.73 -34.00
C GLN A 706 11.80 5.21 -33.81
N GLY A 707 12.94 4.54 -33.98
CA GLY A 707 13.03 3.08 -33.87
C GLY A 707 12.33 2.37 -35.05
N ILE A 708 11.58 1.30 -34.79
CA ILE A 708 10.78 0.53 -35.76
C ILE A 708 9.31 0.63 -35.36
N CYS A 709 8.59 1.56 -36.01
CA CYS A 709 7.15 1.74 -35.87
C CYS A 709 6.41 0.73 -36.76
N ASN A 710 5.99 -0.40 -36.18
CA ASN A 710 5.23 -1.43 -36.89
C ASN A 710 3.72 -1.19 -36.80
N LEU A 711 3.04 -1.22 -37.94
CA LEU A 711 1.59 -1.13 -38.03
C LEU A 711 0.97 -2.52 -38.13
N GLN A 712 0.02 -2.85 -37.25
CA GLN A 712 -0.62 -4.16 -37.20
C GLN A 712 -2.02 -4.21 -37.83
N ASP A 713 -2.72 -3.09 -37.99
CA ASP A 713 -3.98 -3.04 -38.74
C ASP A 713 -4.14 -1.77 -39.59
N ASN A 714 -5.20 -1.73 -40.42
CA ASN A 714 -5.51 -0.63 -41.34
C ASN A 714 -6.19 0.57 -40.67
N ASN A 715 -6.43 0.50 -39.36
CA ASN A 715 -7.09 1.56 -38.61
C ASN A 715 -6.07 2.46 -37.91
N VAL A 716 -4.79 2.37 -38.27
CA VAL A 716 -3.78 3.34 -37.85
C VAL A 716 -3.79 4.52 -38.81
N THR A 717 -4.04 5.70 -38.26
CA THR A 717 -4.08 6.97 -38.98
C THR A 717 -3.08 7.93 -38.37
N PHE A 718 -2.41 8.68 -39.23
CA PHE A 718 -1.50 9.74 -38.85
C PHE A 718 -2.14 11.07 -39.20
N GLU A 719 -2.44 11.89 -38.21
CA GLU A 719 -3.07 13.19 -38.39
C GLU A 719 -1.99 14.29 -38.39
N ASN A 720 -2.19 15.33 -39.20
CA ASN A 720 -1.26 16.45 -39.36
C ASN A 720 0.14 16.00 -39.85
N SER A 721 1.22 16.59 -39.33
CA SER A 721 2.57 16.39 -39.85
C SER A 721 3.28 15.22 -39.17
N VAL A 722 3.75 14.25 -39.96
CA VAL A 722 4.58 13.14 -39.45
C VAL A 722 6.01 13.25 -39.94
N VAL A 723 6.95 13.00 -39.05
CA VAL A 723 8.37 12.87 -39.38
C VAL A 723 8.84 11.46 -39.06
N VAL A 724 9.37 10.76 -40.04
CA VAL A 724 9.98 9.44 -39.86
C VAL A 724 11.49 9.60 -39.78
N THR A 725 12.10 9.41 -38.62
CA THR A 725 13.57 9.36 -38.45
C THR A 725 14.07 7.93 -38.23
N GLY A 726 13.21 7.04 -37.76
CA GLY A 726 13.44 5.59 -37.67
C GLY A 726 12.94 4.83 -38.90
N THR A 727 12.13 3.79 -38.68
CA THR A 727 11.48 2.97 -39.70
C THR A 727 9.97 2.97 -39.51
N LEU A 728 9.22 3.24 -40.58
CA LEU A 728 7.77 3.04 -40.65
C LEU A 728 7.48 1.87 -41.57
N ALA A 729 6.80 0.84 -41.06
CA ALA A 729 6.52 -0.39 -41.80
C ALA A 729 5.23 -1.09 -41.35
N ASN A 730 4.72 -1.99 -42.18
CA ASN A 730 3.76 -2.98 -41.73
C ASN A 730 4.43 -4.00 -40.80
N HIS A 731 3.67 -4.56 -39.86
CA HIS A 731 4.11 -5.73 -39.14
C HIS A 731 4.16 -6.95 -40.07
N THR A 732 5.17 -7.81 -39.88
CA THR A 732 5.50 -8.99 -40.73
C THR A 732 4.33 -9.92 -41.09
N SER A 733 3.24 -9.87 -40.32
CA SER A 733 2.08 -10.76 -40.45
C SER A 733 0.87 -10.14 -41.16
N TYR A 734 0.82 -8.82 -41.35
CA TYR A 734 -0.39 -8.10 -41.79
C TYR A 734 -0.16 -7.29 -43.07
N TYR A 735 -1.19 -7.28 -43.93
CA TYR A 735 -1.31 -6.32 -45.03
C TYR A 735 -1.80 -5.01 -44.44
N ILE A 736 -1.13 -3.91 -44.74
CA ILE A 736 -1.43 -2.62 -44.12
C ILE A 736 -1.69 -1.57 -45.18
N THR A 737 -2.79 -0.84 -45.01
CA THR A 737 -3.01 0.46 -45.62
C THR A 737 -3.03 1.49 -44.51
N ALA A 738 -2.13 2.46 -44.55
CA ALA A 738 -2.09 3.56 -43.59
C ALA A 738 -2.38 4.90 -44.26
N TYR A 739 -2.97 5.81 -43.50
CA TYR A 739 -3.37 7.13 -43.96
C TYR A 739 -2.56 8.20 -43.22
N VAL A 740 -1.95 9.12 -43.96
CA VAL A 740 -1.31 10.32 -43.46
C VAL A 740 -2.16 11.52 -43.91
N ASN A 741 -2.98 11.99 -42.98
CA ASN A 741 -3.88 13.12 -43.13
C ASN A 741 -3.13 14.47 -42.94
N GLY A 742 -2.00 14.61 -43.62
CA GLY A 742 -1.15 15.80 -43.63
C GLY A 742 0.19 15.52 -44.31
N SER A 743 1.22 16.30 -43.98
CA SER A 743 2.53 16.21 -44.64
C SER A 743 3.41 15.12 -44.02
N LEU A 744 4.16 14.41 -44.85
CA LEU A 744 5.08 13.34 -44.46
C LEU A 744 6.53 13.69 -44.80
N VAL A 745 7.39 13.76 -43.78
CA VAL A 745 8.83 13.93 -43.94
C VAL A 745 9.54 12.62 -43.61
N ASN A 746 10.16 11.99 -44.59
CA ASN A 746 10.95 10.76 -44.42
C ASN A 746 12.45 11.07 -44.33
N ASN A 747 13.01 11.08 -43.13
CA ASN A 747 14.46 11.14 -42.88
C ASN A 747 15.06 9.75 -42.55
N GLY A 748 14.23 8.71 -42.52
CA GLY A 748 14.58 7.36 -42.08
C GLY A 748 14.32 6.33 -43.18
N THR A 749 13.52 5.31 -42.86
CA THR A 749 13.15 4.23 -43.79
C THR A 749 11.64 4.02 -43.79
N ILE A 750 11.03 4.07 -44.96
CA ILE A 750 9.65 3.62 -45.19
C ILE A 750 9.74 2.33 -46.01
N THR A 751 9.32 1.21 -45.45
CA THR A 751 9.51 -0.12 -46.06
C THR A 751 8.39 -1.07 -45.68
N GLU A 752 8.28 -2.17 -46.41
CA GLU A 752 7.46 -3.32 -45.99
C GLU A 752 8.30 -4.43 -45.33
N PHE A 753 7.66 -5.25 -44.51
CA PHE A 753 8.22 -6.44 -43.88
C PHE A 753 7.41 -7.71 -44.18
N GLY A 754 8.14 -8.82 -44.31
CA GLY A 754 7.54 -10.14 -44.55
C GLY A 754 7.09 -10.33 -46.01
N ASN A 755 6.00 -11.08 -46.19
CA ASN A 755 5.37 -11.32 -47.51
C ASN A 755 4.02 -10.59 -47.62
N ARG A 756 3.90 -9.44 -46.98
CA ARG A 756 2.68 -8.64 -46.87
C ARG A 756 2.99 -7.21 -47.32
N THR A 757 2.02 -6.56 -47.95
CA THR A 757 2.20 -5.23 -48.55
C THR A 757 1.97 -4.12 -47.53
N PHE A 758 2.65 -2.99 -47.77
CA PHE A 758 2.44 -1.75 -47.06
C PHE A 758 2.09 -0.61 -48.02
N ASP A 759 0.85 -0.13 -47.92
CA ASP A 759 0.28 0.90 -48.78
C ASP A 759 0.13 2.20 -47.98
N LEU A 760 0.48 3.34 -48.59
CA LEU A 760 0.42 4.66 -47.96
C LEU A 760 -0.48 5.60 -48.74
N TYR A 761 -1.46 6.20 -48.06
CA TYR A 761 -2.26 7.31 -48.57
C TYR A 761 -1.81 8.60 -47.89
N ILE A 762 -1.44 9.62 -48.66
CA ILE A 762 -0.86 10.87 -48.15
C ILE A 762 -1.61 12.06 -48.75
N SER A 763 -2.19 12.87 -47.89
CA SER A 763 -3.03 14.01 -48.29
C SER A 763 -2.30 15.37 -48.30
N GLY A 764 -1.15 15.47 -47.65
CA GLY A 764 -0.29 16.68 -47.62
C GLY A 764 1.02 16.51 -48.39
N ASP A 765 2.00 17.37 -48.12
CA ASP A 765 3.27 17.41 -48.85
C ASP A 765 4.19 16.23 -48.48
N ILE A 766 5.10 15.85 -49.39
CA ILE A 766 6.09 14.79 -49.17
C ILE A 766 7.51 15.36 -49.28
N GLU A 767 8.32 15.12 -48.27
CA GLU A 767 9.78 15.32 -48.31
C GLU A 767 10.48 13.98 -48.04
N ASN A 768 11.19 13.45 -49.04
CA ASN A 768 11.90 12.19 -48.93
C ASN A 768 13.43 12.39 -48.89
N ASN A 769 14.01 12.30 -47.70
CA ASN A 769 15.45 12.33 -47.45
C ASN A 769 16.02 10.94 -47.08
N GLY A 770 15.19 9.91 -47.06
CA GLY A 770 15.51 8.57 -46.58
C GLY A 770 15.38 7.48 -47.64
N ILE A 771 15.14 6.25 -47.15
CA ILE A 771 14.81 5.07 -47.97
C ILE A 771 13.29 4.98 -48.09
N TRP A 772 12.79 4.73 -49.31
CA TRP A 772 11.37 4.56 -49.60
C TRP A 772 11.16 3.33 -50.49
N THR A 773 10.57 2.27 -49.94
CA THR A 773 10.42 0.95 -50.57
C THR A 773 9.13 0.22 -50.16
N ASN A 774 8.06 0.94 -49.82
CA ASN A 774 6.75 0.32 -49.59
C ASN A 774 6.09 -0.11 -50.92
N GLU A 775 4.99 -0.88 -50.87
CA GLU A 775 4.36 -1.43 -52.08
C GLU A 775 3.74 -0.31 -52.93
N ASP A 776 2.71 0.36 -52.42
CA ASP A 776 2.00 1.40 -53.16
C ASP A 776 1.92 2.72 -52.37
N THR A 777 2.21 3.84 -53.03
CA THR A 777 2.03 5.20 -52.47
C THR A 777 0.95 5.95 -53.25
N PHE A 778 -0.02 6.51 -52.55
CA PHE A 778 -1.16 7.21 -53.11
C PHE A 778 -1.21 8.65 -52.60
N LEU A 779 -1.36 9.60 -53.51
CA LEU A 779 -1.60 11.00 -53.19
C LEU A 779 -3.09 11.30 -53.32
N ASP A 780 -3.77 11.61 -52.23
CA ASP A 780 -5.22 11.80 -52.18
C ASP A 780 -5.63 13.17 -51.62
N GLY A 781 -4.68 14.11 -51.59
CA GLY A 781 -4.86 15.47 -51.10
C GLY A 781 -5.96 16.25 -51.82
N SER A 782 -6.74 17.01 -51.04
CA SER A 782 -7.74 17.93 -51.59
C SER A 782 -7.16 19.28 -52.06
N THR A 783 -5.89 19.53 -51.76
CA THR A 783 -5.13 20.72 -52.16
C THR A 783 -3.97 20.34 -53.07
N VAL A 784 -3.29 21.36 -53.62
CA VAL A 784 -1.98 21.18 -54.26
C VAL A 784 -1.02 20.55 -53.25
N GLN A 785 -0.25 19.55 -53.70
CA GLN A 785 0.76 18.87 -52.90
C GLN A 785 2.15 19.14 -53.47
N HIS A 786 3.10 19.40 -52.59
CA HIS A 786 4.51 19.55 -52.92
C HIS A 786 5.26 18.25 -52.68
N ILE A 787 6.17 17.90 -53.59
CA ILE A 787 7.04 16.73 -53.44
C ILE A 787 8.50 17.18 -53.60
N SER A 788 9.34 16.72 -52.69
CA SER A 788 10.79 16.87 -52.77
C SER A 788 11.49 15.59 -52.35
N CYS A 789 12.71 15.40 -52.85
CA CYS A 789 13.63 14.40 -52.34
C CYS A 789 15.08 14.88 -52.37
N SER A 790 15.88 14.39 -51.43
CA SER A 790 17.33 14.59 -51.48
C SER A 790 17.90 13.81 -52.67
N GLY A 791 18.96 14.30 -53.34
CA GLY A 791 19.44 13.80 -54.64
C GLY A 791 19.86 12.31 -54.75
N ALA A 792 19.70 11.51 -53.68
CA ALA A 792 19.88 10.05 -53.69
C ALA A 792 18.65 9.27 -53.15
N SER A 793 17.59 9.95 -52.71
CA SER A 793 16.42 9.35 -52.07
C SER A 793 15.34 9.01 -53.10
N VAL A 794 15.49 7.84 -53.72
CA VAL A 794 14.59 7.35 -54.76
C VAL A 794 13.28 6.85 -54.16
N PHE A 795 12.15 7.25 -54.75
CA PHE A 795 10.84 6.62 -54.53
C PHE A 795 10.82 5.27 -55.25
N ASN A 796 11.01 4.18 -54.50
CA ASN A 796 10.83 2.82 -54.99
C ASN A 796 9.49 2.25 -54.50
N GLY A 797 9.12 1.11 -55.07
CA GLY A 797 7.87 0.41 -54.77
C GLY A 797 7.26 -0.14 -56.05
N TYR A 798 6.07 -0.72 -55.94
CA TYR A 798 5.30 -1.18 -57.08
C TYR A 798 4.60 -0.04 -57.83
N THR A 799 3.91 0.84 -57.11
CA THR A 799 3.20 2.00 -57.70
C THR A 799 3.33 3.26 -56.84
N PHE A 800 3.51 4.39 -57.52
CA PHE A 800 3.29 5.72 -56.96
C PHE A 800 2.21 6.40 -57.80
N GLN A 801 1.08 6.74 -57.17
CA GLN A 801 -0.14 7.11 -57.87
C GLN A 801 -0.72 8.41 -57.34
N ASN A 802 -1.06 9.32 -58.25
CA ASN A 802 -1.86 10.48 -57.93
C ASN A 802 -3.36 10.17 -58.12
N ASN A 803 -4.09 10.18 -57.01
CA ASN A 803 -5.55 9.99 -56.93
C ASN A 803 -6.32 11.31 -56.82
N ASN A 804 -5.64 12.45 -56.85
CA ASN A 804 -6.31 13.74 -56.85
C ASN A 804 -6.21 14.43 -58.21
N ALA A 805 -7.18 15.30 -58.47
CA ALA A 805 -7.22 16.14 -59.66
C ALA A 805 -6.36 17.41 -59.52
N ASN A 806 -5.60 17.54 -58.43
CA ASN A 806 -4.80 18.73 -58.16
C ASN A 806 -3.41 18.60 -58.80
N ASN A 807 -2.75 19.75 -58.93
CA ASN A 807 -1.37 19.81 -59.38
C ASN A 807 -0.45 19.32 -58.27
N ILE A 808 0.54 18.52 -58.65
CA ILE A 808 1.71 18.18 -57.84
C ILE A 808 2.82 19.14 -58.24
N ILE A 809 3.46 19.81 -57.28
CA ILE A 809 4.60 20.71 -57.52
C ILE A 809 5.88 20.02 -57.07
N ALA A 810 6.87 19.93 -57.96
CA ALA A 810 8.21 19.50 -57.57
C ALA A 810 8.96 20.68 -56.95
N ASP A 811 9.49 20.49 -55.73
CA ASP A 811 10.34 21.47 -55.04
C ASP A 811 11.84 21.12 -55.15
N SER A 812 12.17 19.98 -55.75
CA SER A 812 13.53 19.52 -56.05
C SER A 812 13.53 18.61 -57.29
N ASP A 813 14.70 18.16 -57.71
CA ASP A 813 14.79 17.01 -58.62
C ASP A 813 14.12 15.79 -57.97
N LEU A 814 13.39 15.00 -58.78
CA LEU A 814 12.60 13.87 -58.33
C LEU A 814 13.13 12.57 -58.94
N TYR A 815 13.27 11.52 -58.11
CA TYR A 815 13.78 10.22 -58.54
C TYR A 815 12.75 9.12 -58.33
N PHE A 816 12.27 8.51 -59.41
CA PHE A 816 11.32 7.40 -59.37
C PHE A 816 11.88 6.14 -60.02
N ASN A 817 11.77 5.02 -59.30
CA ASN A 817 11.99 3.68 -59.80
C ASN A 817 10.77 2.81 -59.45
N THR A 818 9.63 3.26 -59.96
CA THR A 818 8.31 2.69 -59.69
C THR A 818 7.37 3.06 -60.84
N ARG A 819 6.17 2.48 -60.86
CA ARG A 819 5.13 2.90 -61.80
C ARG A 819 4.55 4.23 -61.35
N PHE A 820 4.41 5.18 -62.26
CA PHE A 820 3.86 6.49 -61.94
C PHE A 820 2.55 6.72 -62.71
N ASP A 821 1.44 6.91 -62.02
CA ASP A 821 0.09 6.97 -62.61
C ASP A 821 -0.75 8.11 -62.07
N PHE A 822 -1.44 8.84 -62.94
CA PHE A 822 -2.33 9.95 -62.61
C PHE A 822 -3.75 9.62 -63.06
N LEU A 823 -4.62 9.16 -62.16
CA LEU A 823 -5.93 8.65 -62.58
C LEU A 823 -6.96 9.73 -62.93
N ASP A 824 -6.81 10.96 -62.42
CA ASP A 824 -7.86 12.01 -62.43
C ASP A 824 -7.48 13.32 -63.15
N ASN A 825 -6.63 13.27 -64.20
CA ASN A 825 -6.13 14.45 -64.93
C ASN A 825 -5.34 15.45 -64.07
N GLY A 826 -4.66 14.99 -63.02
CA GLY A 826 -3.69 15.82 -62.30
C GLY A 826 -2.45 16.12 -63.15
N SER A 827 -1.70 17.15 -62.76
CA SER A 827 -0.45 17.53 -63.43
C SER A 827 0.76 17.43 -62.50
N LEU A 828 1.94 17.17 -63.05
CA LEU A 828 3.23 17.37 -62.38
C LEU A 828 3.88 18.65 -62.89
N ASP A 829 4.08 19.63 -62.02
CA ASP A 829 4.73 20.90 -62.32
C ASP A 829 6.23 20.85 -61.97
N LEU A 830 7.06 20.94 -63.02
CA LEU A 830 8.52 21.01 -62.97
C LEU A 830 9.05 22.40 -63.31
N SER A 831 8.18 23.41 -63.46
CA SER A 831 8.53 24.75 -63.97
C SER A 831 9.53 25.53 -63.10
N GLY A 832 9.84 25.03 -61.90
CA GLY A 832 10.99 25.47 -61.09
C GLY A 832 12.36 25.21 -61.72
N GLY A 833 12.43 24.42 -62.79
CA GLY A 833 13.69 24.02 -63.45
C GLY A 833 14.27 22.72 -62.91
N TYR A 834 13.41 21.82 -62.41
CA TYR A 834 13.80 20.54 -61.82
C TYR A 834 13.75 19.39 -62.82
N THR A 835 14.53 18.34 -62.54
CA THR A 835 14.60 17.12 -63.37
C THR A 835 13.77 15.99 -62.76
N LEU A 836 12.94 15.37 -63.59
CA LEU A 836 12.28 14.09 -63.30
C LEU A 836 13.17 12.94 -63.80
N TYR A 837 13.82 12.25 -62.86
CA TYR A 837 14.58 11.04 -63.12
C TYR A 837 13.68 9.80 -63.06
N THR A 838 13.65 9.06 -64.15
CA THR A 838 12.90 7.81 -64.27
C THR A 838 13.86 6.65 -64.55
N ASP A 839 13.80 5.61 -63.73
CA ASP A 839 14.59 4.38 -63.94
C ASP A 839 13.68 3.13 -63.93
N GLY A 840 14.20 2.04 -64.49
CA GLY A 840 13.54 0.74 -64.59
C GLY A 840 12.78 0.55 -65.90
N ALA A 841 11.96 -0.50 -65.95
CA ALA A 841 11.10 -0.83 -67.10
C ALA A 841 9.62 -0.51 -66.78
N TYR A 842 9.39 0.63 -66.13
CA TYR A 842 8.08 1.05 -65.64
C TYR A 842 7.41 2.08 -66.56
N TYR A 843 6.11 2.26 -66.36
CA TYR A 843 5.32 3.22 -67.13
C TYR A 843 5.02 4.47 -66.33
N TYR A 844 4.95 5.58 -67.04
CA TYR A 844 4.57 6.90 -66.56
C TYR A 844 3.35 7.31 -67.38
N ARG A 845 2.15 7.23 -66.80
CA ARG A 845 0.90 7.30 -67.57
C ARG A 845 -0.12 8.32 -67.07
N ASN A 846 -0.99 8.75 -68.00
CA ASN A 846 -2.13 9.63 -67.73
C ASN A 846 -1.74 10.99 -67.10
N ILE A 847 -0.51 11.45 -67.37
CA ILE A 847 0.12 12.58 -66.68
C ILE A 847 0.20 13.81 -67.58
N ASP A 848 -0.13 14.98 -67.01
CA ASP A 848 0.17 16.28 -67.59
C ASP A 848 1.44 16.85 -66.94
N ILE A 849 2.56 16.95 -67.67
CA ILE A 849 3.83 17.50 -67.15
C ILE A 849 4.02 18.94 -67.62
N ILE A 850 4.11 19.87 -66.67
CA ILE A 850 4.31 21.30 -66.93
C ILE A 850 5.78 21.63 -66.70
N GLY A 851 6.55 21.76 -67.77
CA GLY A 851 7.93 22.24 -67.73
C GLY A 851 8.04 23.77 -67.81
N GLY A 852 9.27 24.24 -67.97
CA GLY A 852 9.69 25.65 -67.92
C GLY A 852 11.05 25.78 -67.25
N ASN A 853 11.76 26.89 -67.43
CA ASN A 853 13.07 27.13 -66.81
C ASN A 853 14.09 25.97 -66.99
N ASN A 854 14.12 25.33 -68.15
CA ASN A 854 14.96 24.15 -68.45
C ASN A 854 14.62 22.88 -67.66
N ALA A 855 13.38 22.73 -67.18
CA ALA A 855 12.88 21.47 -66.63
C ALA A 855 13.17 20.29 -67.57
N GLU A 856 13.49 19.14 -66.99
CA GLU A 856 14.00 17.98 -67.73
C GLU A 856 13.28 16.68 -67.34
N ILE A 857 13.07 15.79 -68.31
CA ILE A 857 12.80 14.37 -68.06
C ILE A 857 14.04 13.60 -68.49
N HIS A 858 14.66 12.92 -67.52
CA HIS A 858 15.82 12.07 -67.74
C HIS A 858 15.45 10.62 -67.48
N SER A 859 15.60 9.76 -68.48
CA SER A 859 15.29 8.32 -68.34
C SER A 859 16.52 7.45 -68.50
N GLU A 860 16.81 6.66 -67.46
CA GLU A 860 17.75 5.55 -67.49
C GLU A 860 16.97 4.23 -67.67
N GLY A 861 17.45 3.33 -68.54
CA GLY A 861 16.75 2.07 -68.82
C GLY A 861 15.60 2.15 -69.86
N ASP A 862 14.59 1.31 -69.68
CA ASP A 862 13.49 1.07 -70.65
C ASP A 862 12.15 1.67 -70.17
N SER A 863 12.19 2.69 -69.31
CA SER A 863 10.99 3.42 -68.87
C SER A 863 10.29 4.10 -70.04
N TYR A 864 8.96 4.21 -69.95
CA TYR A 864 8.17 4.76 -71.05
C TYR A 864 7.00 5.65 -70.60
N LEU A 865 6.78 6.69 -71.41
CA LEU A 865 5.65 7.59 -71.29
C LEU A 865 4.44 7.01 -72.03
N ARG A 866 3.26 7.14 -71.43
CA ARG A 866 2.01 6.61 -71.98
C ARG A 866 0.86 7.58 -71.73
N ASP A 867 0.11 7.94 -72.78
CA ASP A 867 -1.12 8.72 -72.64
C ASP A 867 -0.88 10.02 -71.82
N ALA A 868 0.15 10.79 -72.20
CA ALA A 868 0.67 11.95 -71.44
C ALA A 868 0.66 13.24 -72.27
N SER A 869 0.48 14.37 -71.62
CA SER A 869 0.68 15.72 -72.17
C SER A 869 1.88 16.38 -71.49
N ILE A 870 2.79 17.00 -72.22
CA ILE A 870 4.05 17.52 -71.67
C ILE A 870 4.30 18.90 -72.27
N SER A 871 4.70 19.91 -71.50
CA SER A 871 4.98 21.26 -72.03
C SER A 871 6.36 21.79 -71.69
N ASN A 872 7.03 22.50 -72.61
CA ASN A 872 8.28 23.25 -72.36
C ASN A 872 9.36 22.42 -71.65
N ILE A 873 9.82 21.34 -72.28
CA ILE A 873 10.62 20.31 -71.60
C ILE A 873 11.93 20.00 -72.33
N VAL A 874 12.96 19.63 -71.57
CA VAL A 874 14.17 18.99 -72.06
C VAL A 874 14.08 17.48 -71.85
N LEU A 875 14.44 16.70 -72.85
CA LEU A 875 14.41 15.24 -72.84
C LEU A 875 15.82 14.68 -72.99
N SER A 876 16.27 13.86 -72.06
CA SER A 876 17.60 13.22 -72.12
C SER A 876 17.57 11.76 -71.65
N GLY A 877 18.69 11.05 -71.83
CA GLY A 877 18.70 9.60 -71.65
C GLY A 877 17.91 8.89 -72.76
N THR A 878 17.11 7.88 -72.41
CA THR A 878 16.29 7.10 -73.35
C THR A 878 14.80 7.28 -73.09
N ILE A 879 14.14 8.16 -73.85
CA ILE A 879 12.72 8.44 -73.71
C ILE A 879 11.90 7.58 -74.68
N SER A 880 11.23 6.57 -74.15
CA SER A 880 10.39 5.65 -74.93
C SER A 880 8.90 6.04 -74.89
N GLN A 881 8.22 6.00 -76.03
CA GLN A 881 6.79 6.37 -76.17
C GLN A 881 5.90 5.14 -76.36
N TYR A 882 4.88 4.93 -75.53
CA TYR A 882 4.04 3.71 -75.58
C TYR A 882 2.62 3.92 -76.14
N GLY A 883 2.10 5.14 -76.17
CA GLY A 883 0.71 5.44 -76.53
C GLY A 883 0.55 6.71 -77.37
N THR A 884 -0.52 7.48 -77.10
CA THR A 884 -0.65 8.84 -77.66
C THR A 884 0.03 9.82 -76.71
N ILE A 885 1.00 10.58 -77.19
CA ILE A 885 1.74 11.55 -76.35
C ILE A 885 1.67 12.91 -77.03
N THR A 886 1.45 13.97 -76.25
CA THR A 886 1.35 15.33 -76.77
C THR A 886 2.37 16.23 -76.11
N TYR A 887 3.33 16.73 -76.85
CA TYR A 887 4.29 17.74 -76.42
C TYR A 887 3.83 19.12 -76.90
N THR A 888 3.52 20.00 -75.97
CA THR A 888 3.07 21.37 -76.20
C THR A 888 4.22 22.36 -75.90
N GLY A 889 4.27 23.51 -76.60
CA GLY A 889 5.41 24.42 -76.46
C GLY A 889 6.74 23.83 -76.96
N ASP A 890 7.85 24.26 -76.35
CA ASP A 890 9.19 23.91 -76.81
C ASP A 890 9.66 22.56 -76.25
N THR A 891 10.08 21.64 -77.11
CA THR A 891 10.66 20.35 -76.70
C THR A 891 12.08 20.22 -77.21
N THR A 892 13.05 20.17 -76.29
CA THR A 892 14.47 19.93 -76.62
C THR A 892 14.82 18.47 -76.39
N ILE A 893 15.27 17.75 -77.41
CA ILE A 893 15.70 16.36 -77.34
C ILE A 893 17.22 16.30 -77.36
N ASN A 894 17.83 15.90 -76.25
CA ASN A 894 19.28 15.72 -76.10
C ASN A 894 19.70 14.23 -76.01
N GLY A 895 18.73 13.31 -75.91
CA GLY A 895 18.94 11.85 -75.81
C GLY A 895 18.34 11.03 -76.97
N SER A 896 18.04 9.76 -76.72
CA SER A 896 17.28 8.89 -77.64
C SER A 896 15.78 9.09 -77.41
N PHE A 897 15.07 9.49 -78.47
CA PHE A 897 13.62 9.67 -78.50
C PHE A 897 13.01 8.65 -79.47
N ARG A 898 12.24 7.69 -78.93
CA ARG A 898 11.91 6.47 -79.68
C ARG A 898 10.54 5.88 -79.35
N ASN A 899 10.00 5.03 -80.20
CA ASN A 899 8.87 4.17 -79.82
C ASN A 899 9.29 3.13 -78.78
N HIS A 900 8.35 2.74 -77.92
CA HIS A 900 8.50 1.53 -77.13
C HIS A 900 8.52 0.29 -78.03
N ALA A 901 9.27 -0.74 -77.63
CA ALA A 901 9.50 -1.97 -78.39
C ALA A 901 8.23 -2.74 -78.81
N SER A 902 7.09 -2.48 -78.17
CA SER A 902 5.83 -3.22 -78.34
C SER A 902 4.68 -2.45 -79.00
N THR A 903 4.79 -1.14 -79.24
CA THR A 903 3.66 -0.30 -79.69
C THR A 903 4.01 0.61 -80.85
N HIS A 904 2.98 1.11 -81.54
CA HIS A 904 3.13 2.12 -82.59
C HIS A 904 2.58 3.47 -82.10
N PRO A 905 3.35 4.23 -81.31
CA PRO A 905 2.86 5.45 -80.68
C PRO A 905 2.54 6.54 -81.72
N THR A 906 1.60 7.41 -81.34
CA THR A 906 1.36 8.67 -82.04
C THR A 906 1.81 9.81 -81.15
N VAL A 907 2.80 10.56 -81.60
CA VAL A 907 3.40 11.65 -80.86
C VAL A 907 3.04 12.95 -81.57
N ASN A 908 2.30 13.83 -80.90
CA ASN A 908 2.06 15.18 -81.38
C ASN A 908 3.08 16.11 -80.73
N MET A 909 3.75 16.96 -81.49
CA MET A 909 4.71 17.94 -80.97
C MET A 909 4.40 19.34 -81.52
N ALA A 910 4.62 20.36 -80.70
CA ALA A 910 4.64 21.75 -81.13
C ALA A 910 6.02 22.09 -81.71
N ASN A 911 6.88 22.79 -80.97
CA ASN A 911 8.23 23.11 -81.43
C ASN A 911 9.22 22.02 -81.00
N VAL A 912 10.13 21.62 -81.89
CA VAL A 912 11.10 20.55 -81.65
C VAL A 912 12.52 21.05 -81.90
N ILE A 913 13.39 20.91 -80.90
CA ILE A 913 14.84 21.09 -81.03
C ILE A 913 15.48 19.73 -80.83
N ASN A 914 15.94 19.08 -81.90
CA ASN A 914 16.60 17.78 -81.83
C ASN A 914 18.12 17.94 -81.86
N ASN A 915 18.77 17.77 -80.72
CA ASN A 915 20.23 17.61 -80.60
C ASN A 915 20.65 16.14 -80.42
N GLY A 916 19.69 15.24 -80.20
CA GLY A 916 19.90 13.84 -79.88
C GLY A 916 19.64 12.91 -81.07
N THR A 917 18.94 11.80 -80.80
CA THR A 917 18.56 10.79 -81.80
C THR A 917 17.06 10.54 -81.74
N ILE A 918 16.35 10.84 -82.83
CA ILE A 918 14.97 10.39 -83.04
C ILE A 918 15.01 9.11 -83.86
N GLU A 919 14.52 8.00 -83.30
CA GLU A 919 14.65 6.68 -83.93
C GLU A 919 13.45 5.77 -83.71
N ASN A 920 13.37 4.69 -84.50
CA ASN A 920 12.47 3.58 -84.23
C ASN A 920 13.23 2.39 -83.67
N VAL A 921 12.61 1.65 -82.75
CA VAL A 921 13.17 0.42 -82.19
C VAL A 921 12.31 -0.80 -82.52
N ASN A 922 12.98 -1.90 -82.86
CA ASN A 922 12.40 -3.17 -83.29
C ASN A 922 11.56 -3.07 -84.58
N THR A 923 10.56 -3.94 -84.75
CA THR A 923 9.64 -3.96 -85.89
C THR A 923 8.47 -2.99 -85.74
N ARG A 924 8.49 -2.19 -84.67
CA ARG A 924 7.48 -1.17 -84.36
C ARG A 924 7.97 0.19 -84.84
N TYR A 925 7.10 1.17 -84.80
CA TYR A 925 7.31 2.45 -85.47
C TYR A 925 6.56 3.58 -84.78
N MET A 926 7.08 4.80 -84.88
CA MET A 926 6.47 6.01 -84.32
C MET A 926 5.87 6.91 -85.42
N ASN A 927 4.64 7.37 -85.18
CA ASN A 927 4.02 8.42 -85.99
C ASN A 927 4.24 9.75 -85.28
N LEU A 928 5.00 10.65 -85.89
CA LEU A 928 5.39 11.94 -85.32
C LEU A 928 4.69 13.07 -86.08
N PHE A 929 3.78 13.77 -85.42
CA PHE A 929 2.98 14.87 -85.97
C PHE A 929 3.46 16.18 -85.36
N ILE A 930 3.89 17.12 -86.21
CA ILE A 930 4.58 18.33 -85.80
C ILE A 930 3.79 19.54 -86.29
N SER A 931 3.39 20.36 -85.32
CA SER A 931 2.54 21.53 -85.55
C SER A 931 3.29 22.87 -85.48
N GLY A 932 4.50 22.88 -84.90
CA GLY A 932 5.36 24.06 -84.77
C GLY A 932 6.64 23.97 -85.58
N ASP A 933 7.65 24.72 -85.14
CA ASP A 933 8.98 24.82 -85.77
C ASP A 933 9.89 23.65 -85.37
N VAL A 934 10.84 23.31 -86.24
CA VAL A 934 11.83 22.25 -86.02
C VAL A 934 13.24 22.82 -86.21
N VAL A 935 14.11 22.60 -85.23
CA VAL A 935 15.57 22.71 -85.39
C VAL A 935 16.14 21.31 -85.24
N ASN A 936 16.73 20.78 -86.31
CA ASN A 936 17.37 19.48 -86.32
C ASN A 936 18.88 19.65 -86.38
N ASN A 937 19.56 19.26 -85.31
CA ASN A 937 21.00 19.25 -85.14
C ASN A 937 21.54 17.83 -84.86
N GLY A 938 20.64 16.88 -84.60
CA GLY A 938 20.93 15.48 -84.30
C GLY A 938 20.57 14.51 -85.43
N SER A 939 20.49 13.22 -85.08
CA SER A 939 20.04 12.15 -85.97
C SER A 939 18.51 12.05 -85.95
N TRP A 940 17.88 11.92 -87.11
CA TRP A 940 16.42 11.75 -87.21
C TRP A 940 16.07 10.69 -88.24
N ASN A 941 15.69 9.50 -87.76
CA ASN A 941 15.23 8.39 -88.58
C ASN A 941 13.94 7.81 -87.99
N ASN A 942 12.82 8.40 -88.39
CA ASN A 942 11.50 8.01 -87.89
C ASN A 942 10.67 7.34 -89.00
N TYR A 943 9.65 6.57 -88.65
CA TYR A 943 8.85 5.86 -89.67
C TYR A 943 7.94 6.79 -90.44
N TYR A 944 7.27 7.69 -89.72
CA TYR A 944 6.32 8.63 -90.31
C TYR A 944 6.38 10.00 -89.63
N ASN A 945 6.74 11.02 -90.40
CA ASN A 945 6.78 12.42 -89.99
C ASN A 945 5.67 13.18 -90.72
N LYS A 946 4.83 13.91 -90.00
CA LYS A 946 3.73 14.70 -90.57
C LYS A 946 3.82 16.12 -90.07
N PHE A 947 3.87 17.08 -90.98
CA PHE A 947 3.86 18.51 -90.64
C PHE A 947 2.46 19.08 -90.92
N ASP A 948 1.72 19.37 -89.85
CA ASP A 948 0.28 19.69 -89.89
C ASP A 948 -0.14 20.89 -89.03
N GLY A 949 0.79 21.81 -88.78
CA GLY A 949 0.51 23.09 -88.12
C GLY A 949 -0.56 23.94 -88.82
N THR A 950 -0.95 25.06 -88.21
CA THR A 950 -1.89 26.02 -88.81
C THR A 950 -1.27 27.40 -89.02
N ILE A 951 -0.01 27.55 -88.63
CA ILE A 951 0.83 28.74 -88.80
C ILE A 951 2.07 28.36 -89.58
N ASP A 952 2.76 29.34 -90.17
CA ASP A 952 4.00 29.08 -90.89
C ASP A 952 4.98 28.27 -90.02
N GLN A 953 5.50 27.18 -90.56
CA GLN A 953 6.42 26.26 -89.88
C GLN A 953 7.81 26.38 -90.51
N THR A 954 8.85 26.52 -89.70
CA THR A 954 10.24 26.52 -90.13
C THR A 954 10.92 25.21 -89.73
N ILE A 955 11.59 24.56 -90.66
CA ILE A 955 12.43 23.39 -90.45
C ILE A 955 13.88 23.83 -90.73
N THR A 956 14.71 23.88 -89.70
CA THR A 956 16.12 24.25 -89.80
C THR A 956 16.99 23.01 -89.65
N LEU A 957 17.76 22.71 -90.69
CA LEU A 957 18.73 21.61 -90.74
C LEU A 957 20.12 22.16 -90.44
N GLU A 958 20.55 22.04 -89.19
CA GLU A 958 21.90 22.41 -88.75
C GLU A 958 22.88 21.25 -88.99
N ASN A 959 24.17 21.58 -89.12
CA ASN A 959 25.27 20.59 -89.21
C ASN A 959 25.06 19.51 -90.29
N SER A 960 24.48 19.90 -91.43
CA SER A 960 24.13 18.98 -92.53
C SER A 960 23.22 17.82 -92.12
N SER A 961 22.43 18.00 -91.06
CA SER A 961 21.47 17.00 -90.59
C SER A 961 20.35 16.78 -91.63
N VAL A 962 19.70 15.63 -91.53
CA VAL A 962 18.56 15.27 -92.38
C VAL A 962 17.40 14.75 -91.53
N ILE A 963 16.18 14.92 -92.03
CA ILE A 963 14.98 14.29 -91.47
C ILE A 963 14.60 13.13 -92.37
N SER A 964 14.94 11.92 -91.93
CA SER A 964 14.68 10.67 -92.66
C SER A 964 13.37 10.02 -92.21
N GLY A 965 12.73 9.31 -93.14
CA GLY A 965 11.44 8.64 -92.93
C GLY A 965 10.34 9.08 -93.90
N ASN A 966 9.21 8.37 -93.89
CA ASN A 966 8.06 8.78 -94.70
C ASN A 966 7.58 10.14 -94.21
N THR A 967 7.67 11.17 -95.05
CA THR A 967 7.35 12.53 -94.63
C THR A 967 6.19 13.10 -95.44
N THR A 968 5.24 13.72 -94.75
CA THR A 968 4.07 14.36 -95.37
C THR A 968 3.92 15.79 -94.88
N PHE A 969 3.82 16.73 -95.81
CA PHE A 969 3.33 18.08 -95.56
C PHE A 969 1.83 18.14 -95.83
N ILE A 970 1.07 18.75 -94.94
CA ILE A 970 -0.39 18.84 -95.03
C ILE A 970 -0.80 20.29 -95.25
N SER A 971 -1.74 20.56 -96.16
CA SER A 971 -2.39 21.87 -96.23
C SER A 971 -3.27 22.08 -94.99
N ASP A 972 -3.05 23.18 -94.25
CA ASP A 972 -3.84 23.57 -93.07
C ASP A 972 -5.30 23.89 -93.42
N ILE A 973 -5.55 24.21 -94.69
CA ILE A 973 -6.87 24.50 -95.22
C ILE A 973 -7.37 23.34 -96.10
N THR A 974 -8.69 23.09 -96.03
CA THR A 974 -9.39 22.05 -96.80
C THR A 974 -10.19 22.64 -97.96
N GLY A 975 -10.20 21.98 -99.12
CA GLY A 975 -11.00 22.35 -100.29
C GLY A 975 -11.13 21.23 -101.31
N SER A 976 -11.51 21.56 -102.55
CA SER A 976 -11.71 20.58 -103.63
C SER A 976 -10.56 20.53 -104.64
N ASN A 977 -9.84 21.64 -104.84
CA ASN A 977 -8.70 21.72 -105.75
C ASN A 977 -7.46 22.18 -105.00
N TYR A 978 -6.41 21.36 -105.01
CA TYR A 978 -5.14 21.63 -104.36
C TYR A 978 -4.03 21.77 -105.42
N GLN A 979 -3.04 22.62 -105.15
CA GLN A 979 -1.80 22.69 -105.92
C GLN A 979 -0.66 23.15 -105.01
N TRP A 980 0.35 22.31 -104.82
CA TRP A 980 1.57 22.65 -104.08
C TRP A 980 2.56 23.45 -104.93
N TYR A 981 3.29 24.34 -104.26
CA TYR A 981 4.34 25.19 -104.80
C TYR A 981 5.62 25.03 -103.98
N PHE A 982 6.75 25.14 -104.66
CA PHE A 982 8.09 25.25 -104.07
C PHE A 982 8.73 26.53 -104.61
N ASP A 983 9.13 27.44 -103.72
CA ASP A 983 9.67 28.78 -104.03
C ASP A 983 8.83 29.54 -105.07
N SER A 984 7.52 29.55 -104.85
CA SER A 984 6.51 30.19 -105.74
C SER A 984 6.35 29.56 -107.14
N ALA A 985 7.03 28.45 -107.45
CA ALA A 985 6.82 27.67 -108.67
C ALA A 985 5.91 26.46 -108.40
N ILE A 986 5.11 26.04 -109.38
CA ILE A 986 4.30 24.81 -109.29
C ILE A 986 5.25 23.64 -109.00
N LEU A 987 4.98 22.90 -107.94
CA LEU A 987 5.74 21.72 -107.59
C LEU A 987 5.32 20.56 -108.51
N ASP A 988 6.26 20.09 -109.33
CA ASP A 988 6.13 18.97 -110.25
C ASP A 988 7.50 18.27 -110.33
N SER A 989 7.74 17.33 -109.43
CA SER A 989 9.02 16.62 -109.31
C SER A 989 8.79 15.15 -108.93
N PRO A 990 9.57 14.21 -109.47
CA PRO A 990 9.47 12.79 -109.11
C PRO A 990 9.84 12.51 -107.64
N ASP A 991 10.44 13.47 -106.93
CA ASP A 991 10.78 13.35 -105.52
C ASP A 991 9.57 13.52 -104.59
N PHE A 992 8.41 13.92 -105.12
CA PHE A 992 7.17 14.12 -104.37
C PHE A 992 6.01 13.35 -104.99
N THR A 993 4.95 13.16 -104.20
CA THR A 993 3.64 12.70 -104.69
C THR A 993 2.51 13.40 -103.95
N GLY A 994 1.40 13.65 -104.64
CA GLY A 994 0.23 14.30 -104.03
C GLY A 994 0.25 15.82 -104.15
N GLU A 995 1.02 16.36 -105.09
CA GLU A 995 1.18 17.78 -105.41
C GLU A 995 -0.13 18.49 -105.77
N THR A 996 -1.18 17.73 -106.13
CA THR A 996 -2.54 18.23 -106.39
C THR A 996 -3.57 17.72 -105.38
N THR A 997 -3.11 17.30 -104.20
CA THR A 997 -3.94 16.82 -103.09
C THR A 997 -3.62 17.56 -101.80
N GLN A 998 -4.39 17.33 -100.73
CA GLN A 998 -4.13 17.93 -99.42
C GLN A 998 -2.77 17.54 -98.83
N ASN A 999 -2.26 16.36 -99.17
CA ASN A 999 -1.06 15.77 -98.59
C ASN A 999 0.06 15.72 -99.62
N LEU A 1000 1.14 16.44 -99.40
CA LEU A 1000 2.37 16.34 -100.17
C LEU A 1000 3.30 15.32 -99.50
N ASN A 1001 3.45 14.14 -100.10
CA ASN A 1001 4.31 13.08 -99.58
C ASN A 1001 5.68 13.13 -100.25
N TRP A 1002 6.72 13.06 -99.44
CA TRP A 1002 8.11 13.05 -99.87
C TRP A 1002 8.58 11.62 -100.17
N SER A 1003 9.32 11.46 -101.27
CA SER A 1003 9.99 10.21 -101.65
C SER A 1003 11.49 10.22 -101.35
N GLN A 1004 12.01 11.34 -100.83
CA GLN A 1004 13.38 11.56 -100.38
C GLN A 1004 13.38 12.14 -98.96
N ASP A 1005 14.51 12.08 -98.27
CA ASP A 1005 14.69 12.70 -96.95
C ASP A 1005 14.71 14.24 -97.07
N ILE A 1006 14.16 14.95 -96.07
CA ILE A 1006 14.31 16.41 -96.01
C ILE A 1006 15.78 16.73 -95.73
N SER A 1007 16.42 17.39 -96.68
CA SER A 1007 17.86 17.67 -96.70
C SER A 1007 18.13 19.02 -97.39
N GLU A 1008 19.36 19.52 -97.27
CA GLU A 1008 19.78 20.83 -97.80
C GLU A 1008 19.38 21.11 -99.27
N PRO A 1009 19.45 20.16 -100.22
CA PRO A 1009 19.03 20.40 -101.61
C PRO A 1009 17.55 20.74 -101.79
N PHE A 1010 16.73 20.42 -100.79
CA PHE A 1010 15.29 20.71 -100.76
C PHE A 1010 14.96 21.90 -99.84
N ALA A 1011 15.96 22.68 -99.42
CA ALA A 1011 15.74 23.93 -98.70
C ALA A 1011 15.02 24.95 -99.60
N GLY A 1012 13.95 25.55 -99.06
CA GLY A 1012 13.07 26.46 -99.77
C GLY A 1012 11.69 26.55 -99.10
N THR A 1013 10.78 27.33 -99.69
CA THR A 1013 9.43 27.55 -99.14
C THR A 1013 8.40 26.70 -99.86
N TYR A 1014 7.66 25.89 -99.11
CA TYR A 1014 6.57 25.05 -99.60
C TYR A 1014 5.22 25.62 -99.15
N ASN A 1015 4.25 25.73 -100.05
CA ASN A 1015 2.86 26.07 -99.71
C ASN A 1015 1.87 25.50 -100.73
N CYS A 1016 0.61 25.30 -100.34
CA CYS A 1016 -0.45 24.80 -101.20
C CYS A 1016 -1.46 25.91 -101.50
N ILE A 1017 -1.91 26.05 -102.75
CA ILE A 1017 -3.07 26.89 -103.07
C ILE A 1017 -4.30 25.99 -103.14
N VAL A 1018 -5.28 26.26 -102.28
CA VAL A 1018 -6.53 25.51 -102.18
C VAL A 1018 -7.70 26.39 -102.57
N ASP A 1019 -8.39 26.05 -103.67
CA ASP A 1019 -9.51 26.82 -104.24
C ASP A 1019 -9.22 28.35 -104.35
N GLY A 1020 -7.96 28.71 -104.61
CA GLY A 1020 -7.48 30.09 -104.77
C GLY A 1020 -6.94 30.76 -103.50
N THR A 1021 -6.98 30.08 -102.34
CA THR A 1021 -6.44 30.59 -101.07
C THR A 1021 -5.10 29.89 -100.77
N PRO A 1022 -4.02 30.62 -100.46
CA PRO A 1022 -2.77 29.99 -100.03
C PRO A 1022 -2.91 29.40 -98.63
N SER A 1023 -2.37 28.20 -98.44
CA SER A 1023 -2.10 27.57 -97.15
C SER A 1023 -0.93 28.30 -96.45
N ARG A 1024 -0.64 27.93 -95.21
CA ARG A 1024 0.58 28.33 -94.50
C ARG A 1024 1.84 27.94 -95.29
N ASN A 1025 2.94 28.62 -94.99
CA ASN A 1025 4.26 28.25 -95.50
C ASN A 1025 4.89 27.17 -94.62
N ILE A 1026 5.57 26.22 -95.24
CA ILE A 1026 6.51 25.31 -94.60
C ILE A 1026 7.87 25.62 -95.19
N ILE A 1027 8.77 26.18 -94.39
CA ILE A 1027 10.05 26.73 -94.83
C ILE A 1027 11.15 25.76 -94.39
N VAL A 1028 11.83 25.13 -95.33
CA VAL A 1028 13.02 24.32 -95.05
C VAL A 1028 14.25 25.21 -95.22
N THR A 1029 15.09 25.28 -94.21
CA THR A 1029 16.33 26.06 -94.21
C THR A 1029 17.50 25.17 -93.82
N SER A 1030 18.67 25.44 -94.39
CA SER A 1030 19.94 24.88 -93.93
C SER A 1030 20.92 26.04 -93.83
N PRO A 1031 21.30 26.48 -92.62
CA PRO A 1031 22.22 27.59 -92.47
C PRO A 1031 23.58 27.21 -93.06
N SER A 1032 24.05 27.96 -94.05
CA SER A 1032 25.43 27.83 -94.55
C SER A 1032 26.37 28.57 -93.60
N LEU A 1033 27.55 28.01 -93.33
CA LEU A 1033 28.60 28.72 -92.58
C LEU A 1033 28.96 30.04 -93.26
N GLU A 1034 29.18 31.09 -92.47
CA GLU A 1034 29.77 32.30 -92.99
C GLU A 1034 31.22 32.05 -93.46
N ALA A 1035 31.65 32.78 -94.49
CA ALA A 1035 33.05 32.74 -94.90
C ALA A 1035 33.92 33.35 -93.78
N PRO A 1036 35.09 32.77 -93.45
CA PRO A 1036 36.02 33.36 -92.48
C PRO A 1036 36.32 34.83 -92.79
N ALA A 1037 36.05 35.70 -91.83
CA ALA A 1037 36.23 37.15 -91.93
C ALA A 1037 37.43 37.62 -91.11
N GLY A 1038 37.78 38.91 -91.22
CA GLY A 1038 38.85 39.49 -90.40
C GLY A 1038 40.27 39.01 -90.71
N ILE A 1039 40.48 38.25 -91.80
CA ILE A 1039 41.79 37.68 -92.13
C ILE A 1039 42.88 38.77 -92.17
N THR A 1040 43.86 38.66 -91.27
CA THR A 1040 45.07 39.48 -91.25
C THR A 1040 46.29 38.63 -91.57
N ILE A 1041 47.24 39.21 -92.30
CA ILE A 1041 48.55 38.61 -92.55
C ILE A 1041 49.61 39.50 -91.89
N THR A 1042 50.33 38.94 -90.93
CA THR A 1042 51.45 39.60 -90.25
C THR A 1042 52.76 38.96 -90.70
N VAL A 1043 53.73 39.79 -91.08
CA VAL A 1043 55.08 39.31 -91.45
C VAL A 1043 56.02 39.53 -90.27
N THR A 1044 56.58 38.47 -89.74
CA THR A 1044 57.62 38.52 -88.69
C THR A 1044 59.02 38.49 -89.32
N SER A 1045 60.08 38.32 -88.53
CA SER A 1045 61.44 38.25 -89.07
C SER A 1045 61.73 36.96 -89.86
N SER A 1046 60.93 35.90 -89.67
CA SER A 1046 61.14 34.58 -90.29
C SER A 1046 59.90 34.01 -90.99
N ASP A 1047 58.70 34.40 -90.57
CA ASP A 1047 57.46 33.74 -90.96
C ASP A 1047 56.38 34.75 -91.36
N ILE A 1048 55.38 34.28 -92.09
CA ILE A 1048 54.09 34.93 -92.23
C ILE A 1048 53.10 34.22 -91.30
N GLU A 1049 52.25 35.01 -90.63
CA GLU A 1049 51.22 34.54 -89.72
C GLU A 1049 49.87 35.05 -90.22
N LEU A 1050 48.93 34.13 -90.41
CA LEU A 1050 47.53 34.37 -90.76
C LEU A 1050 46.70 34.20 -89.49
N ASP A 1051 45.85 35.18 -89.21
CA ASP A 1051 44.88 35.16 -88.11
C ASP A 1051 43.52 35.61 -88.65
N TRP A 1052 42.43 34.98 -88.24
CA TRP A 1052 41.07 35.30 -88.66
C TRP A 1052 40.06 35.15 -87.51
N ASP A 1053 38.88 35.75 -87.68
CA ASP A 1053 37.81 35.65 -86.69
C ASP A 1053 37.19 34.23 -86.70
N ASP A 1054 36.87 33.69 -85.52
CA ASP A 1054 36.18 32.40 -85.42
C ASP A 1054 34.77 32.46 -86.07
N VAL A 1055 34.50 31.54 -86.98
CA VAL A 1055 33.19 31.34 -87.61
C VAL A 1055 32.30 30.50 -86.70
N THR A 1056 31.20 31.09 -86.23
CA THR A 1056 30.22 30.39 -85.40
C THR A 1056 29.67 29.17 -86.14
N GLY A 1057 29.79 27.99 -85.53
CA GLY A 1057 29.34 26.72 -86.10
C GLY A 1057 30.39 25.99 -86.95
N ALA A 1058 31.61 26.52 -87.15
CA ALA A 1058 32.68 25.79 -87.85
C ALA A 1058 33.37 24.76 -86.93
N THR A 1059 33.58 23.53 -87.40
CA THR A 1059 34.38 22.51 -86.69
C THR A 1059 35.84 22.48 -87.14
N SER A 1060 36.16 23.07 -88.31
CA SER A 1060 37.53 23.20 -88.81
C SER A 1060 37.67 24.31 -89.85
N TYR A 1061 38.91 24.78 -90.04
CA TYR A 1061 39.32 25.70 -91.10
C TYR A 1061 40.37 25.05 -91.99
N THR A 1062 40.35 25.39 -93.27
CA THR A 1062 41.42 25.03 -94.21
C THR A 1062 42.02 26.29 -94.84
N VAL A 1063 43.34 26.42 -94.76
CA VAL A 1063 44.11 27.46 -95.44
C VAL A 1063 44.61 26.92 -96.77
N TYR A 1064 44.22 27.58 -97.85
CA TYR A 1064 44.71 27.33 -99.19
C TYR A 1064 45.64 28.43 -99.63
N SER A 1065 46.53 28.12 -100.57
CA SER A 1065 47.37 29.09 -101.23
C SER A 1065 47.29 29.03 -102.76
N ASP A 1066 47.62 30.15 -103.41
CA ASP A 1066 47.82 30.23 -104.85
C ASP A 1066 48.85 31.32 -105.20
N SER A 1067 49.43 31.23 -106.40
CA SER A 1067 50.32 32.27 -106.96
C SER A 1067 49.55 33.40 -107.66
N ASP A 1068 48.26 33.18 -107.94
CA ASP A 1068 47.33 34.15 -108.54
C ASP A 1068 46.22 34.51 -107.54
N PRO A 1069 45.94 35.80 -107.26
CA PRO A 1069 44.87 36.17 -106.32
C PRO A 1069 43.48 35.72 -106.77
N TYR A 1070 43.31 35.40 -108.07
CA TYR A 1070 42.07 34.87 -108.66
C TYR A 1070 42.19 33.39 -109.03
N GLY A 1071 43.24 32.71 -108.56
CA GLY A 1071 43.46 31.29 -108.78
C GLY A 1071 42.36 30.42 -108.15
N SER A 1072 42.38 29.13 -108.47
CA SER A 1072 41.40 28.20 -107.89
C SER A 1072 41.74 27.80 -106.45
N PHE A 1073 42.94 28.16 -105.95
CA PHE A 1073 43.44 27.85 -104.60
C PHE A 1073 43.28 26.36 -104.28
N THR A 1074 43.96 25.50 -105.06
CA THR A 1074 43.88 24.04 -104.95
C THR A 1074 44.98 23.45 -104.05
N ILE A 1075 45.95 24.25 -103.63
CA ILE A 1075 47.02 23.83 -102.72
C ILE A 1075 46.52 24.10 -101.29
N SER A 1076 46.22 23.05 -100.54
CA SER A 1076 45.92 23.13 -99.10
C SER A 1076 47.22 23.19 -98.32
N GLU A 1077 47.46 24.27 -97.61
CA GLU A 1077 48.65 24.43 -96.77
C GLU A 1077 48.43 23.85 -95.37
N TRP A 1078 47.19 23.93 -94.86
CA TRP A 1078 46.86 23.49 -93.51
C TRP A 1078 45.35 23.31 -93.29
N THR A 1079 44.98 22.36 -92.42
CA THR A 1079 43.62 22.20 -91.91
C THR A 1079 43.68 21.98 -90.39
N GLY A 1080 42.84 22.67 -89.63
CA GLY A 1080 42.74 22.51 -88.18
C GLY A 1080 41.61 23.33 -87.55
N ALA A 1081 41.43 23.19 -86.23
CA ALA A 1081 40.27 23.76 -85.52
C ALA A 1081 40.48 25.19 -84.98
N VAL A 1082 41.70 25.71 -85.02
CA VAL A 1082 42.04 27.05 -84.51
C VAL A 1082 42.02 28.09 -85.64
N SER A 1083 41.74 29.35 -85.33
CA SER A 1083 41.63 30.43 -86.32
C SER A 1083 42.96 31.13 -86.65
N GLU A 1084 44.08 30.40 -86.55
CA GLU A 1084 45.43 30.90 -86.81
C GLU A 1084 46.27 29.89 -87.60
N TRP A 1085 47.21 30.37 -88.43
CA TRP A 1085 48.17 29.53 -89.16
C TRP A 1085 49.43 30.32 -89.58
N SER A 1086 50.60 29.68 -89.62
CA SER A 1086 51.85 30.33 -90.03
C SER A 1086 52.72 29.48 -90.95
N GLU A 1087 53.49 30.11 -91.84
CA GLU A 1087 54.56 29.47 -92.61
C GLU A 1087 55.79 30.40 -92.77
N ALA A 1088 56.95 29.83 -93.13
CA ALA A 1088 58.14 30.62 -93.44
C ALA A 1088 57.89 31.57 -94.62
N ILE A 1089 58.47 32.78 -94.57
CA ILE A 1089 58.23 33.82 -95.60
C ILE A 1089 58.51 33.27 -97.01
N PRO A 1090 57.50 33.17 -97.90
CA PRO A 1090 57.68 32.64 -99.24
C PRO A 1090 58.62 33.52 -100.08
N GLY A 1091 59.43 32.88 -100.94
CA GLY A 1091 60.33 33.60 -101.86
C GLY A 1091 59.63 34.31 -103.03
N ASP A 1092 58.38 33.94 -103.31
CA ASP A 1092 57.52 34.47 -104.37
C ASP A 1092 56.20 35.00 -103.77
N THR A 1093 55.50 35.88 -104.49
CA THR A 1093 54.19 36.37 -104.05
C THR A 1093 53.18 35.23 -104.01
N LYS A 1094 52.55 35.03 -102.86
CA LYS A 1094 51.56 33.98 -102.58
C LYS A 1094 50.32 34.63 -101.98
N TYR A 1095 49.16 34.13 -102.36
CA TYR A 1095 47.85 34.57 -101.89
C TYR A 1095 47.23 33.44 -101.09
N TYR A 1096 46.46 33.78 -100.07
CA TYR A 1096 45.83 32.80 -99.19
C TYR A 1096 44.32 32.93 -99.19
N ARG A 1097 43.64 31.80 -99.05
CA ARG A 1097 42.20 31.72 -98.86
C ARG A 1097 41.91 30.78 -97.70
N VAL A 1098 41.10 31.23 -96.76
CA VAL A 1098 40.65 30.41 -95.63
C VAL A 1098 39.19 30.01 -95.86
N THR A 1099 38.85 28.76 -95.61
CA THR A 1099 37.46 28.27 -95.65
C THR A 1099 37.10 27.61 -94.33
N ALA A 1100 35.92 27.91 -93.79
CA ALA A 1100 35.33 27.19 -92.67
C ALA A 1100 34.57 25.95 -93.16
N SER A 1101 34.56 24.89 -92.36
CA SER A 1101 33.78 23.66 -92.58
C SER A 1101 33.17 23.21 -91.26
N ASN A 1102 32.01 22.55 -91.30
CA ASN A 1102 31.41 21.87 -90.16
C ASN A 1102 30.98 20.46 -90.54
#